data_AF-A0A1F8P305-F1
#
_entry.id   AF-A0A1F8P305-F1
#
_cell.length_a   1.000
_cell.length_b   1.000
_cell.length_c   1.000
_cell.angle_alpha   90.00
_cell.angle_beta   90.00
_cell.angle_gamma   90.00
#
_symmetry.space_group_name_H-M   'P 1'
#
loop_
_entity.id
_entity.type
_entity.pdbx_description
1 polymer ?
#
loop_
_entity_poly.entity_id
_entity_poly.type
_entity_poly.pdbx_seq_one_letter_code
_entity_poly.pdbx_strand_id
1 'polypeptide(L)'
;MLKTTVIRFKPYVIALLIFILILSSISCITLKVKPKDGSSTSAATTSAVDQTRPHPPVRTGDISVGPKVDLATQSIGSSGGGISISKPGDPLDGFSIGVPDKAYPGNATFKVSYAPITGQTFGDDFTPASPLITVDNGGGYSAKLMYVKVPVNIPSGYFAMGFLYDQKTKQLEGMPLIAQDEKSITVATRHFSNFLIGMIEQLKLKGTADSGFRPKIDDWQFTNYGSYIADSGHCEGQSLAAMWYYCTQPDGKDLCLYGRYDNNAKKPETPELWQDDSYGYRFCSVLQNDTDWQNYASDFWTGLAGRAWINLNNKWQWGNVSAAISDETTRNMFSYSMQMTGEPQEVIMQSESGSFHAMICFKVDKDTLYVADPNYYGITDRKIEFVGKQFKPYNSGANRAEIDAGRTINYEHIMYMAKSTIINWSLIAQRWTELKNGTIGNDKFPRYEIVYLNEKNDWAALPAGYNSKNKKISLGIKKLTGADPLANTFYRDGVKLTTNEIDLKPGANEVGIYITSKDNYVDFKYVTVTYQAEETTAPVVNTPLPYIAAHSNLTLGYNFADWCKSNAWGGTERNNISEVPITWNGLNFSGKKQQKPNYGTGTEMLEISGSLSAIPKPDKKPVNLTLTYKSTWDKGDANFVYSGSMTYTITNIPVYIVAMTNQEGHWRLDPWPPENKGKALQKYLTSLTFKYNEKYIGNPNTRPKNQKDQSWTYTDTSCVDYAGTDSTGTYRFGTELTIGLRSPTNWQTKTDNK
;
A
#
# COMPACT_ATOMS: atom_id res chain seq x y z
N MET A 1 -38.95 -54.91 27.61
CA MET A 1 -39.02 -54.74 29.08
C MET A 1 -37.99 -53.69 29.48
N LEU A 2 -38.36 -52.42 29.55
CA LEU A 2 -37.48 -51.35 30.02
C LEU A 2 -38.03 -50.85 31.36
N LYS A 3 -37.27 -51.07 32.44
CA LYS A 3 -37.56 -50.56 33.79
C LYS A 3 -37.12 -49.10 33.85
N THR A 4 -38.08 -48.20 34.08
CA THR A 4 -37.85 -46.79 34.33
C THR A 4 -37.37 -46.60 35.77
N THR A 5 -36.11 -46.22 35.95
CA THR A 5 -35.56 -45.84 37.27
C THR A 5 -35.94 -44.40 37.56
N VAL A 6 -36.86 -44.18 38.49
CA VAL A 6 -37.22 -42.85 38.99
C VAL A 6 -36.19 -42.43 40.04
N ILE A 7 -35.33 -41.48 39.70
CA ILE A 7 -34.39 -40.86 40.64
C ILE A 7 -35.16 -39.80 41.45
N ARG A 8 -35.37 -40.04 42.74
CA ARG A 8 -35.94 -39.06 43.67
C ARG A 8 -34.82 -38.18 44.23
N PHE A 9 -34.78 -36.91 43.82
CA PHE A 9 -33.92 -35.92 44.46
C PHE A 9 -34.45 -35.57 45.84
N LYS A 10 -33.54 -35.44 46.81
CA LYS A 10 -33.85 -35.00 48.16
C LYS A 10 -34.22 -33.51 48.14
N PRO A 11 -35.21 -33.05 48.94
CA PRO A 11 -35.78 -31.70 48.85
C PRO A 11 -34.76 -30.57 49.04
N TYR A 12 -33.66 -30.81 49.76
CA TYR A 12 -32.57 -29.85 49.94
C TYR A 12 -31.71 -29.64 48.67
N VAL A 13 -31.64 -30.62 47.76
CA VAL A 13 -30.95 -30.47 46.47
C VAL A 13 -31.74 -29.56 45.52
N ILE A 14 -33.07 -29.66 45.58
CA ILE A 14 -33.97 -28.77 44.82
C ILE A 14 -33.89 -27.35 45.40
N ALA A 15 -33.86 -27.19 46.72
CA ALA A 15 -33.68 -25.90 47.36
C ALA A 15 -32.34 -25.23 47.00
N LEU A 16 -31.25 -26.00 46.94
CA LEU A 16 -29.93 -25.50 46.53
C LEU A 16 -29.91 -25.06 45.06
N LEU A 17 -30.54 -25.82 44.16
CA LEU A 17 -30.65 -25.46 42.75
C LEU A 17 -31.53 -24.21 42.53
N ILE A 18 -32.61 -24.06 43.29
CA ILE A 18 -33.44 -22.85 43.28
C ILE A 18 -32.66 -21.64 43.83
N PHE A 19 -31.86 -21.83 44.88
CA PHE A 19 -31.03 -20.76 45.43
C PHE A 19 -29.92 -20.30 44.47
N ILE A 20 -29.31 -21.22 43.71
CA ILE A 20 -28.34 -20.92 42.65
C ILE A 20 -29.01 -20.18 41.47
N LEU A 21 -30.23 -20.57 41.09
CA LEU A 21 -31.01 -19.87 40.06
C LEU A 21 -31.41 -18.44 40.49
N ILE A 22 -31.76 -18.24 41.76
CA ILE A 22 -32.08 -16.91 42.31
C ILE A 22 -30.82 -16.03 42.40
N LEU A 23 -29.66 -16.57 42.76
CA LEU A 23 -28.40 -15.82 42.75
C LEU A 23 -27.93 -15.46 41.34
N SER A 24 -28.24 -16.28 40.32
CA SER A 24 -27.92 -15.97 38.92
C SER A 24 -28.78 -14.86 38.30
N SER A 25 -29.92 -14.50 38.94
CA SER A 25 -30.84 -13.47 38.44
C SER A 25 -30.65 -12.09 39.08
N ILE A 26 -29.71 -11.94 40.02
CA ILE A 26 -29.40 -10.65 40.69
C ILE A 26 -28.21 -9.91 40.03
N SER A 27 -27.54 -10.50 39.03
CA SER A 27 -26.39 -9.89 38.33
C SER A 27 -26.77 -8.96 37.15
N CYS A 28 -28.06 -8.69 36.93
CA CYS A 28 -28.52 -7.74 35.90
C CYS A 28 -29.13 -6.47 36.53
N ILE A 29 -28.37 -5.77 37.38
CA ILE A 29 -28.66 -4.37 37.70
C ILE A 29 -27.91 -3.52 36.67
N THR A 30 -28.69 -2.96 35.75
CA THR A 30 -28.26 -1.99 34.74
C THR A 30 -27.82 -0.69 35.43
N LEU A 31 -26.51 -0.51 35.59
CA LEU A 31 -25.95 0.82 35.83
C LEU A 31 -26.14 1.66 34.56
N LYS A 32 -27.16 2.53 34.56
CA LYS A 32 -27.29 3.62 33.59
C LYS A 32 -26.10 4.58 33.76
N VAL A 33 -25.03 4.36 33.00
CA VAL A 33 -23.98 5.35 32.82
C VAL A 33 -24.54 6.45 31.93
N LYS A 34 -24.62 7.66 32.48
CA LYS A 34 -25.03 8.88 31.79
C LYS A 34 -24.02 9.16 30.67
N PRO A 35 -24.42 9.31 29.39
CA PRO A 35 -23.48 9.66 28.34
C PRO A 35 -22.92 11.05 28.65
N LYS A 36 -21.60 11.16 28.70
CA LYS A 36 -20.91 12.42 28.87
C LYS A 36 -20.86 13.09 27.50
N ASP A 37 -21.81 14.00 27.27
CA ASP A 37 -21.77 14.94 26.15
C ASP A 37 -20.45 15.73 26.21
N GLY A 38 -19.63 15.57 25.18
CA GLY A 38 -18.29 16.15 25.12
C GLY A 38 -17.53 15.72 23.87
N SER A 39 -18.20 15.78 22.71
CA SER A 39 -17.54 15.74 21.41
C SER A 39 -16.75 17.04 21.23
N SER A 40 -15.50 17.03 21.66
CA SER A 40 -14.48 17.91 21.10
C SER A 40 -13.81 17.15 19.96
N THR A 41 -14.25 17.41 18.74
CA THR A 41 -13.54 17.06 17.51
C THR A 41 -12.23 17.85 17.44
N SER A 42 -11.22 17.40 18.19
CA SER A 42 -9.84 17.69 17.81
C SER A 42 -9.53 16.80 16.62
N ALA A 43 -9.49 17.39 15.43
CA ALA A 43 -8.87 16.76 14.27
C ALA A 43 -7.42 16.44 14.64
N ALA A 44 -7.18 15.20 15.07
CA ALA A 44 -5.84 14.67 15.20
C ALA A 44 -5.32 14.61 13.76
N THR A 45 -4.41 15.51 13.41
CA THR A 45 -3.52 15.34 12.27
C THR A 45 -2.77 14.03 12.48
N THR A 46 -3.30 12.95 11.91
CA THR A 46 -2.60 11.68 11.72
C THR A 46 -1.33 12.01 10.94
N SER A 47 -0.21 11.98 11.65
CA SER A 47 1.09 12.11 11.01
C SER A 47 1.23 10.95 10.04
N ALA A 48 1.57 11.23 8.78
CA ALA A 48 1.86 10.21 7.78
C ALA A 48 2.81 9.19 8.41
N VAL A 49 2.37 7.92 8.49
CA VAL A 49 3.22 6.84 8.97
C VAL A 49 4.42 6.78 8.04
N ASP A 50 5.63 6.78 8.61
CA ASP A 50 6.84 6.59 7.83
C ASP A 50 6.73 5.23 7.14
N GLN A 51 6.51 5.24 5.83
CA GLN A 51 6.32 4.05 5.02
C GLN A 51 7.65 3.33 4.74
N THR A 52 8.72 3.73 5.42
CA THR A 52 10.03 3.11 5.33
C THR A 52 10.49 2.67 6.72
N ARG A 53 10.99 1.44 6.81
CA ARG A 53 11.62 0.90 8.01
C ARG A 53 12.67 -0.11 7.58
N PRO A 54 13.92 0.01 8.07
CA PRO A 54 14.93 -1.01 7.83
C PRO A 54 14.43 -2.39 8.24
N HIS A 55 14.29 -3.29 7.26
CA HIS A 55 14.03 -4.69 7.53
C HIS A 55 15.33 -5.35 8.01
N PRO A 56 15.29 -6.25 9.01
CA PRO A 56 16.45 -7.04 9.34
C PRO A 56 16.98 -7.75 8.09
N PRO A 57 18.30 -7.87 7.92
CA PRO A 57 18.85 -8.57 6.78
C PRO A 57 18.36 -10.02 6.80
N VAL A 58 17.88 -10.49 5.65
CA VAL A 58 17.54 -11.91 5.46
C VAL A 58 18.79 -12.73 5.73
N ARG A 59 18.65 -13.83 6.48
CA ARG A 59 19.79 -14.70 6.79
C ARG A 59 20.20 -15.48 5.56
N THR A 60 21.49 -15.46 5.25
CA THR A 60 22.08 -16.17 4.13
C THR A 60 23.29 -16.97 4.56
N GLY A 61 23.59 -18.02 3.79
CA GLY A 61 24.75 -18.86 4.03
C GLY A 61 25.04 -19.78 2.84
N ASP A 62 26.30 -20.17 2.72
CA ASP A 62 26.75 -21.13 1.73
C ASP A 62 26.74 -22.55 2.30
N ILE A 63 26.41 -23.52 1.46
CA ILE A 63 26.61 -24.95 1.69
C ILE A 63 27.67 -25.43 0.70
N SER A 64 28.79 -25.90 1.23
CA SER A 64 29.84 -26.57 0.46
C SER A 64 29.55 -28.06 0.41
N VAL A 65 29.65 -28.66 -0.78
CA VAL A 65 29.33 -30.07 -1.00
C VAL A 65 30.45 -30.81 -1.74
N GLY A 66 30.54 -32.11 -1.48
CA GLY A 66 31.36 -33.04 -2.23
C GLY A 66 30.69 -33.49 -3.54
N PRO A 67 31.22 -34.56 -4.17
CA PRO A 67 30.67 -35.11 -5.40
C PRO A 67 29.21 -35.54 -5.25
N LYS A 68 28.43 -35.31 -6.30
CA LYS A 68 27.03 -35.76 -6.40
C LYS A 68 26.96 -37.28 -6.61
N VAL A 69 26.00 -37.91 -5.94
CA VAL A 69 25.67 -39.34 -6.05
C VAL A 69 24.22 -39.47 -6.48
N ASP A 70 24.00 -40.09 -7.64
CA ASP A 70 22.66 -40.40 -8.13
C ASP A 70 22.11 -41.66 -7.44
N LEU A 71 20.82 -41.63 -7.08
CA LEU A 71 20.19 -42.69 -6.29
C LEU A 71 19.07 -43.41 -7.05
N ALA A 72 18.11 -42.64 -7.56
CA ALA A 72 16.92 -43.20 -8.18
C ALA A 72 16.39 -42.30 -9.31
N THR A 73 15.83 -42.91 -10.34
CA THR A 73 14.99 -42.23 -11.33
C THR A 73 13.71 -43.04 -11.53
N GLN A 74 12.56 -42.42 -11.31
CA GLN A 74 11.27 -43.11 -11.37
C GLN A 74 10.20 -42.19 -11.95
N SER A 75 9.37 -42.72 -12.86
CA SER A 75 8.18 -42.03 -13.35
C SER A 75 6.99 -42.38 -12.48
N ILE A 76 6.30 -41.36 -11.96
CA ILE A 76 5.05 -41.51 -11.20
C ILE A 76 3.90 -40.96 -12.05
N GLY A 77 2.86 -41.76 -12.26
CA GLY A 77 1.69 -41.37 -13.03
C GLY A 77 0.68 -40.56 -12.19
N SER A 78 -0.44 -40.18 -12.84
CA SER A 78 -1.51 -39.43 -12.18
C SER A 78 -2.18 -40.19 -11.03
N SER A 79 -2.12 -41.53 -11.01
CA SER A 79 -2.60 -42.38 -9.92
C SER A 79 -1.81 -42.25 -8.61
N GLY A 80 -0.75 -41.45 -8.60
CA GLY A 80 0.20 -41.38 -7.49
C GLY A 80 1.11 -42.61 -7.42
N GLY A 81 1.83 -42.73 -6.32
CA GLY A 81 2.78 -43.80 -6.03
C GLY A 81 3.84 -43.35 -5.06
N GLY A 82 5.05 -43.87 -5.20
CA GLY A 82 6.16 -43.34 -4.44
C GLY A 82 7.49 -43.98 -4.79
N ILE A 83 8.50 -43.37 -4.20
CA ILE A 83 9.92 -43.63 -4.44
C ILE A 83 10.49 -44.13 -3.12
N SER A 84 11.30 -45.17 -3.15
CA SER A 84 11.96 -45.70 -1.95
C SER A 84 13.38 -46.10 -2.29
N ILE A 85 14.31 -45.77 -1.39
CA ILE A 85 15.72 -46.07 -1.52
C ILE A 85 16.06 -47.14 -0.49
N SER A 86 16.50 -48.30 -0.99
CA SER A 86 17.02 -49.40 -0.19
C SER A 86 18.43 -49.69 -0.68
N LYS A 87 19.41 -49.11 0.00
CA LYS A 87 20.82 -49.18 -0.35
C LYS A 87 21.64 -49.21 0.95
N PRO A 88 21.73 -50.38 1.61
CA PRO A 88 22.39 -50.52 2.90
C PRO A 88 23.78 -49.89 2.92
N GLY A 89 24.05 -49.08 3.94
CA GLY A 89 25.30 -48.34 4.10
C GLY A 89 25.37 -46.97 3.40
N ASP A 90 24.39 -46.65 2.53
CA ASP A 90 24.23 -45.29 1.99
C ASP A 90 23.58 -44.37 3.03
N PRO A 91 24.00 -43.08 3.16
CA PRO A 91 23.40 -42.15 4.11
C PRO A 91 21.90 -41.91 3.90
N LEU A 92 21.35 -42.24 2.72
CA LEU A 92 19.93 -42.13 2.43
C LEU A 92 19.22 -43.50 2.32
N ASP A 93 19.79 -44.55 2.90
CA ASP A 93 19.10 -45.83 3.06
C ASP A 93 17.82 -45.67 3.91
N GLY A 94 16.66 -46.02 3.35
CA GLY A 94 15.35 -45.78 3.95
C GLY A 94 14.69 -44.45 3.57
N PHE A 95 15.30 -43.64 2.72
CA PHE A 95 14.66 -42.46 2.14
C PHE A 95 13.45 -42.84 1.30
N SER A 96 12.37 -42.06 1.39
CA SER A 96 11.21 -42.27 0.53
C SER A 96 10.40 -41.00 0.26
N ILE A 97 9.69 -40.99 -0.88
CA ILE A 97 8.74 -39.94 -1.26
C ILE A 97 7.39 -40.61 -1.54
N GLY A 98 6.37 -40.24 -0.79
CA GLY A 98 4.97 -40.56 -1.08
C GLY A 98 4.35 -39.48 -1.94
N VAL A 99 3.83 -39.86 -3.12
CA VAL A 99 3.16 -38.98 -4.07
C VAL A 99 1.69 -39.38 -4.14
N PRO A 100 0.75 -38.56 -3.60
CA PRO A 100 -0.67 -38.90 -3.62
C PRO A 100 -1.24 -39.01 -5.04
N ASP A 101 -2.38 -39.71 -5.15
CA ASP A 101 -3.23 -39.65 -6.36
C ASP A 101 -3.55 -38.19 -6.72
N LYS A 102 -3.54 -37.89 -8.01
CA LYS A 102 -3.79 -36.57 -8.60
C LYS A 102 -2.85 -35.46 -8.11
N ALA A 103 -1.73 -35.79 -7.47
CA ALA A 103 -0.68 -34.81 -7.19
C ALA A 103 -0.17 -34.16 -8.49
N TYR A 104 -0.14 -34.92 -9.59
CA TYR A 104 0.16 -34.43 -10.94
C TYR A 104 -0.93 -34.88 -11.92
N PRO A 105 -1.25 -34.06 -12.93
CA PRO A 105 -2.27 -34.40 -13.94
C PRO A 105 -1.81 -35.49 -14.92
N GLY A 106 -0.50 -35.78 -14.97
CA GLY A 106 0.10 -36.80 -15.84
C GLY A 106 1.39 -37.35 -15.23
N ASN A 107 2.20 -38.01 -16.05
CA ASN A 107 3.46 -38.60 -15.60
C ASN A 107 4.48 -37.52 -15.22
N ALA A 108 5.04 -37.61 -14.02
CA ALA A 108 6.16 -36.82 -13.54
C ALA A 108 7.37 -37.74 -13.32
N THR A 109 8.53 -37.38 -13.88
CA THR A 109 9.78 -38.14 -13.69
C THR A 109 10.57 -37.53 -12.55
N PHE A 110 10.76 -38.30 -11.48
CA PHE A 110 11.55 -37.92 -10.32
C PHE A 110 12.96 -38.48 -10.42
N LYS A 111 13.95 -37.61 -10.22
CA LYS A 111 15.37 -37.97 -10.08
C LYS A 111 15.83 -37.57 -8.69
N VAL A 112 16.25 -38.56 -7.90
CA VAL A 112 16.74 -38.37 -6.54
C VAL A 112 18.25 -38.55 -6.52
N SER A 113 18.94 -37.63 -5.87
CA SER A 113 20.39 -37.62 -5.72
C SER A 113 20.79 -36.89 -4.45
N TYR A 114 22.03 -37.05 -4.02
CA TYR A 114 22.58 -36.27 -2.90
C TYR A 114 24.03 -35.87 -3.14
N ALA A 115 24.51 -34.91 -2.36
CA ALA A 115 25.92 -34.57 -2.25
C ALA A 115 26.31 -34.44 -0.76
N PRO A 116 27.39 -35.10 -0.29
CA PRO A 116 27.86 -34.93 1.09
C PRO A 116 28.17 -33.47 1.39
N ILE A 117 27.72 -32.96 2.53
CA ILE A 117 28.02 -31.58 2.95
C ILE A 117 29.40 -31.57 3.62
N THR A 118 30.29 -30.71 3.13
CA THR A 118 31.67 -30.57 3.62
C THR A 118 31.87 -29.30 4.45
N GLY A 119 30.93 -28.36 4.38
CA GLY A 119 30.97 -27.12 5.18
C GLY A 119 29.72 -26.27 4.99
N GLN A 120 29.48 -25.34 5.91
CA GLN A 120 28.34 -24.41 5.88
C GLN A 120 28.68 -23.08 6.57
N THR A 121 27.95 -21.99 6.27
CA THR A 121 28.18 -20.65 6.87
C THR A 121 26.95 -19.99 7.53
N PHE A 122 25.92 -20.76 7.88
CA PHE A 122 24.73 -20.36 8.65
C PHE A 122 24.97 -20.21 10.16
N GLY A 123 26.20 -20.47 10.64
CA GLY A 123 26.59 -20.32 12.04
C GLY A 123 26.38 -21.58 12.89
N ASP A 124 26.64 -21.45 14.20
CA ASP A 124 26.71 -22.57 15.15
C ASP A 124 25.34 -23.13 15.56
N ASP A 125 24.26 -22.43 15.18
CA ASP A 125 22.88 -22.85 15.44
C ASP A 125 22.34 -23.72 14.30
N PHE A 126 23.16 -24.02 13.29
CA PHE A 126 22.82 -24.87 12.17
C PHE A 126 23.83 -26.01 11.99
N THR A 127 23.42 -27.23 12.34
CA THR A 127 24.22 -28.44 12.08
C THR A 127 23.53 -29.31 11.04
N PRO A 128 24.09 -29.47 9.82
CA PRO A 128 23.56 -30.41 8.85
C PRO A 128 23.55 -31.84 9.39
N ALA A 129 22.39 -32.49 9.32
CA ALA A 129 22.14 -33.84 9.81
C ALA A 129 21.93 -34.86 8.68
N SER A 130 21.77 -34.37 7.46
CA SER A 130 21.74 -35.16 6.23
C SER A 130 22.72 -34.57 5.21
N PRO A 131 23.07 -35.30 4.13
CA PRO A 131 23.61 -34.70 2.92
C PRO A 131 22.66 -33.64 2.31
N LEU A 132 23.15 -32.87 1.34
CA LEU A 132 22.29 -32.03 0.52
C LEU A 132 21.54 -32.92 -0.47
N ILE A 133 20.21 -32.93 -0.40
CA ILE A 133 19.33 -33.78 -1.19
C ILE A 133 18.77 -32.96 -2.35
N THR A 134 18.81 -33.53 -3.55
CA THR A 134 18.20 -32.95 -4.74
C THR A 134 17.14 -33.91 -5.27
N VAL A 135 15.92 -33.41 -5.39
CA VAL A 135 14.80 -34.08 -6.08
C VAL A 135 14.40 -33.21 -7.26
N ASP A 136 14.65 -33.70 -8.47
CA ASP A 136 14.20 -33.07 -9.71
C ASP A 136 12.99 -33.83 -10.24
N ASN A 137 11.85 -33.16 -10.30
CA ASN A 137 10.59 -33.68 -10.83
C ASN A 137 10.11 -32.90 -12.08
N GLY A 138 10.98 -32.06 -12.67
CA GLY A 138 10.59 -31.08 -13.69
C GLY A 138 10.09 -29.74 -13.14
N GLY A 139 10.04 -29.57 -11.82
CA GLY A 139 9.64 -28.33 -11.14
C GLY A 139 8.12 -28.17 -10.98
N GLY A 140 7.71 -26.97 -10.55
CA GLY A 140 6.31 -26.62 -10.30
C GLY A 140 5.75 -27.18 -8.98
N TYR A 141 4.47 -26.92 -8.74
CA TYR A 141 3.74 -27.36 -7.55
C TYR A 141 2.83 -28.54 -7.89
N SER A 142 2.85 -29.57 -7.05
CA SER A 142 1.83 -30.61 -7.05
C SER A 142 0.48 -30.05 -6.59
N ALA A 143 -0.62 -30.68 -6.99
CA ALA A 143 -1.95 -30.33 -6.50
C ALA A 143 -2.24 -30.82 -5.07
N LYS A 144 -1.41 -31.75 -4.55
CA LYS A 144 -1.55 -32.39 -3.22
C LYS A 144 -0.21 -32.41 -2.48
N LEU A 145 -0.23 -32.45 -1.14
CA LEU A 145 0.97 -32.57 -0.32
C LEU A 145 1.68 -33.90 -0.59
N MET A 146 2.96 -33.84 -0.96
CA MET A 146 3.86 -34.98 -0.98
C MET A 146 4.54 -35.12 0.38
N TYR A 147 4.88 -36.35 0.74
CA TYR A 147 5.47 -36.68 2.04
C TYR A 147 6.85 -37.29 1.83
N VAL A 148 7.88 -36.71 2.44
CA VAL A 148 9.27 -37.11 2.22
C VAL A 148 9.85 -37.58 3.54
N LYS A 149 10.13 -38.88 3.64
CA LYS A 149 10.82 -39.46 4.78
C LYS A 149 12.32 -39.45 4.53
N VAL A 150 13.07 -38.81 5.42
CA VAL A 150 14.53 -38.72 5.38
C VAL A 150 15.12 -39.46 6.57
N PRO A 151 16.01 -40.45 6.35
CA PRO A 151 16.75 -41.08 7.43
C PRO A 151 17.75 -40.09 8.03
N VAL A 152 17.80 -40.01 9.36
CA VAL A 152 18.69 -39.10 10.09
C VAL A 152 18.83 -39.59 11.53
N ASN A 153 20.02 -39.52 12.11
CA ASN A 153 20.21 -39.81 13.53
C ASN A 153 20.07 -38.51 14.33
N ILE A 154 19.05 -38.42 15.18
CA ILE A 154 18.80 -37.25 16.02
C ILE A 154 19.26 -37.57 17.45
N PRO A 155 20.34 -36.96 17.95
CA PRO A 155 20.80 -37.19 19.31
C PRO A 155 19.79 -36.68 20.35
N SER A 156 19.81 -37.27 21.55
CA SER A 156 19.03 -36.74 22.66
C SER A 156 19.38 -35.29 22.96
N GLY A 157 18.36 -34.45 23.21
CA GLY A 157 18.53 -33.02 23.45
C GLY A 157 18.64 -32.14 22.20
N TYR A 158 18.54 -32.74 21.00
CA TYR A 158 18.50 -32.01 19.73
C TYR A 158 17.10 -32.00 19.11
N PHE A 159 16.83 -30.93 18.37
CA PHE A 159 15.70 -30.81 17.47
C PHE A 159 16.20 -30.85 16.02
N ALA A 160 15.44 -31.46 15.12
CA ALA A 160 15.76 -31.53 13.70
C ALA A 160 14.55 -31.08 12.86
N MET A 161 14.80 -30.40 11.75
CA MET A 161 13.75 -30.05 10.78
C MET A 161 14.34 -29.99 9.36
N GLY A 162 13.50 -30.19 8.35
CA GLY A 162 13.93 -30.01 6.95
C GLY A 162 14.03 -28.53 6.60
N PHE A 163 14.99 -28.19 5.74
CA PHE A 163 15.08 -26.86 5.13
C PHE A 163 15.24 -27.00 3.62
N LEU A 164 14.40 -26.31 2.85
CA LEU A 164 14.76 -25.98 1.48
C LEU A 164 15.96 -25.03 1.52
N TYR A 165 16.86 -25.19 0.56
CA TYR A 165 17.99 -24.32 0.32
C TYR A 165 17.93 -23.80 -1.11
N ASP A 166 17.86 -22.47 -1.25
CA ASP A 166 17.96 -21.82 -2.54
C ASP A 166 19.42 -21.45 -2.80
N GLN A 167 20.04 -22.16 -3.74
CA GLN A 167 21.44 -21.95 -4.09
C GLN A 167 21.72 -20.56 -4.70
N LYS A 168 20.72 -19.91 -5.28
CA LYS A 168 20.86 -18.58 -5.89
C LYS A 168 20.81 -17.48 -4.83
N THR A 169 19.81 -17.53 -3.96
CA THR A 169 19.63 -16.50 -2.91
C THR A 169 20.41 -16.80 -1.64
N LYS A 170 20.92 -18.03 -1.50
CA LYS A 170 21.66 -18.52 -0.32
C LYS A 170 20.80 -18.57 0.94
N GLN A 171 19.49 -18.67 0.77
CA GLN A 171 18.51 -18.65 1.86
C GLN A 171 18.02 -20.06 2.19
N LEU A 172 17.61 -20.24 3.43
CA LEU A 172 16.89 -21.41 3.90
C LEU A 172 15.40 -21.11 3.99
N GLU A 173 14.56 -22.14 3.86
CA GLU A 173 13.14 -22.11 4.22
C GLU A 173 12.80 -23.38 5.00
N GLY A 174 12.26 -23.25 6.21
CA GLY A 174 11.89 -24.39 7.03
C GLY A 174 10.73 -25.19 6.42
N MET A 175 10.86 -26.51 6.37
CA MET A 175 9.85 -27.43 5.87
C MET A 175 8.97 -27.97 7.00
N PRO A 176 7.65 -28.08 6.81
CA PRO A 176 6.75 -28.50 7.87
C PRO A 176 6.85 -30.01 8.10
N LEU A 177 6.94 -30.41 9.37
CA LEU A 177 7.07 -31.80 9.80
C LEU A 177 5.70 -32.46 9.95
N ILE A 178 5.67 -33.76 9.68
CA ILE A 178 4.50 -34.64 9.86
C ILE A 178 4.80 -35.73 10.88
N ALA A 179 6.04 -36.22 10.89
CA ALA A 179 6.51 -37.19 11.85
C ALA A 179 8.01 -37.01 12.13
N GLN A 180 8.44 -37.37 13.34
CA GLN A 180 9.84 -37.34 13.73
C GLN A 180 10.10 -38.38 14.82
N ASP A 181 11.14 -39.20 14.62
CA ASP A 181 11.72 -40.08 15.64
C ASP A 181 13.26 -39.94 15.66
N GLU A 182 13.94 -40.73 16.49
CA GLU A 182 15.41 -40.68 16.62
C GLU A 182 16.17 -41.06 15.33
N LYS A 183 15.50 -41.66 14.34
CA LYS A 183 16.10 -42.25 13.14
C LYS A 183 15.61 -41.65 11.83
N SER A 184 14.56 -40.82 11.86
CA SER A 184 13.99 -40.24 10.66
C SER A 184 13.13 -39.02 10.95
N ILE A 185 12.99 -38.18 9.93
CA ILE A 185 11.94 -37.16 9.88
C ILE A 185 11.09 -37.34 8.62
N THR A 186 9.84 -36.90 8.69
CA THR A 186 8.95 -36.81 7.53
C THR A 186 8.48 -35.38 7.36
N VAL A 187 8.76 -34.79 6.20
CA VAL A 187 8.34 -33.42 5.84
C VAL A 187 7.20 -33.48 4.81
N ALA A 188 6.34 -32.47 4.81
CA ALA A 188 5.34 -32.24 3.77
C ALA A 188 5.80 -31.15 2.79
N THR A 189 5.55 -31.33 1.50
CA THR A 189 5.86 -30.32 0.48
C THR A 189 5.02 -30.50 -0.79
N ARG A 190 4.84 -29.43 -1.56
CA ARG A 190 4.23 -29.42 -2.89
C ARG A 190 5.22 -29.20 -4.01
N HIS A 191 6.42 -28.73 -3.70
CA HIS A 191 7.49 -28.59 -4.68
C HIS A 191 8.83 -29.01 -4.07
N PHE A 192 9.83 -29.15 -4.93
CA PHE A 192 11.19 -29.42 -4.51
C PHE A 192 12.11 -28.24 -4.84
N SER A 193 13.05 -28.01 -3.95
CA SER A 193 14.35 -27.38 -4.21
C SER A 193 15.42 -28.37 -3.72
N ASN A 194 16.70 -27.98 -3.78
CA ASN A 194 17.68 -28.62 -2.92
C ASN A 194 17.21 -28.48 -1.46
N PHE A 195 17.35 -29.52 -0.67
CA PHE A 195 16.95 -29.49 0.74
C PHE A 195 17.84 -30.39 1.59
N LEU A 196 17.81 -30.18 2.89
CA LEU A 196 18.57 -30.95 3.87
C LEU A 196 17.86 -30.97 5.21
N ILE A 197 18.30 -31.85 6.11
CA ILE A 197 17.90 -31.82 7.50
C ILE A 197 18.93 -31.01 8.29
N GLY A 198 18.46 -29.97 8.99
CA GLY A 198 19.27 -29.22 9.94
C GLY A 198 18.91 -29.64 11.36
N MET A 199 19.89 -29.60 12.27
CA MET A 199 19.74 -29.86 13.70
C MET A 199 20.28 -28.71 14.55
N ILE A 200 19.66 -28.55 15.71
CA ILE A 200 20.02 -27.56 16.73
C ILE A 200 19.79 -28.14 18.12
N GLU A 201 20.59 -27.72 19.10
CA GLU A 201 20.34 -28.02 20.51
C GLU A 201 18.99 -27.43 20.95
N GLN A 202 18.11 -28.26 21.50
CA GLN A 202 16.74 -27.87 21.86
C GLN A 202 16.70 -26.74 22.90
N LEU A 203 17.72 -26.61 23.75
CA LEU A 203 17.83 -25.51 24.71
C LEU A 203 17.99 -24.14 24.04
N LYS A 204 18.66 -24.06 22.89
CA LYS A 204 18.83 -22.80 22.13
C LYS A 204 17.50 -22.28 21.57
N LEU A 205 16.54 -23.17 21.33
CA LEU A 205 15.20 -22.82 20.87
C LEU A 205 14.31 -22.19 21.96
N LYS A 206 14.75 -22.20 23.23
CA LYS A 206 14.08 -21.51 24.34
C LYS A 206 14.40 -20.01 24.39
N GLY A 207 15.34 -19.53 23.58
CA GLY A 207 15.63 -18.11 23.41
C GLY A 207 14.54 -17.34 22.65
N THR A 208 14.84 -16.08 22.34
CA THR A 208 13.97 -15.25 21.49
C THR A 208 14.37 -15.42 20.02
N ALA A 209 13.40 -15.74 19.18
CA ALA A 209 13.49 -15.64 17.72
C ALA A 209 12.55 -14.53 17.27
N ASP A 210 13.04 -13.55 16.50
CA ASP A 210 12.25 -12.41 16.02
C ASP A 210 12.55 -12.20 14.54
N SER A 211 11.51 -12.13 13.72
CA SER A 211 11.66 -11.92 12.28
C SER A 211 11.84 -10.47 11.89
N GLY A 212 11.56 -9.54 12.79
CA GLY A 212 11.47 -8.11 12.51
C GLY A 212 10.12 -7.65 11.96
N PHE A 213 9.24 -8.55 11.52
CA PHE A 213 7.89 -8.22 11.08
C PHE A 213 7.10 -7.60 12.23
N ARG A 214 6.35 -6.53 11.98
CA ARG A 214 5.53 -5.85 13.00
C ARG A 214 4.12 -5.57 12.49
N PRO A 215 3.07 -5.95 13.25
CA PRO A 215 1.72 -5.49 12.98
C PRO A 215 1.64 -3.96 13.02
N LYS A 216 0.76 -3.36 12.21
CA LYS A 216 0.66 -1.92 11.90
C LYS A 216 1.81 -1.31 11.08
N ILE A 217 2.72 -2.13 10.58
CA ILE A 217 3.86 -1.67 9.79
C ILE A 217 3.96 -2.55 8.55
N ASP A 218 4.09 -3.85 8.78
CA ASP A 218 4.37 -4.83 7.72
C ASP A 218 3.10 -5.59 7.27
N ASP A 219 1.94 -5.33 7.89
CA ASP A 219 0.64 -5.91 7.54
C ASP A 219 -0.28 -4.92 6.80
N TRP A 220 -1.43 -5.44 6.34
CA TRP A 220 -2.47 -4.65 5.70
C TRP A 220 -3.18 -3.74 6.70
N GLN A 221 -3.58 -2.56 6.23
CA GLN A 221 -4.25 -1.55 7.04
C GLN A 221 -5.76 -1.74 7.25
N PHE A 222 -6.29 -2.89 6.84
CA PHE A 222 -7.72 -3.19 6.89
C PHE A 222 -8.00 -4.48 7.65
N THR A 223 -9.19 -4.55 8.22
CA THR A 223 -9.66 -5.70 9.00
C THR A 223 -10.27 -6.76 8.09
N ASN A 224 -10.08 -8.04 8.45
CA ASN A 224 -10.75 -9.15 7.77
C ASN A 224 -12.26 -9.18 8.07
N TYR A 225 -13.07 -8.61 7.17
CA TYR A 225 -14.53 -8.74 7.18
C TYR A 225 -15.06 -9.77 6.16
N GLY A 226 -14.18 -10.39 5.36
CA GLY A 226 -14.57 -11.24 4.24
C GLY A 226 -15.01 -10.47 2.99
N SER A 227 -15.28 -11.19 1.92
CA SER A 227 -15.69 -10.63 0.62
C SER A 227 -16.60 -11.59 -0.15
N TYR A 228 -17.07 -11.18 -1.33
CA TYR A 228 -17.95 -11.99 -2.17
C TYR A 228 -17.40 -13.38 -2.49
N ILE A 229 -16.07 -13.53 -2.64
CA ILE A 229 -15.43 -14.82 -2.94
C ILE A 229 -14.80 -15.48 -1.70
N ALA A 230 -14.92 -14.84 -0.53
CA ALA A 230 -14.34 -15.26 0.73
C ALA A 230 -15.24 -14.77 1.88
N ASP A 231 -16.50 -15.21 1.87
CA ASP A 231 -17.58 -14.70 2.74
C ASP A 231 -17.29 -14.90 4.23
N SER A 232 -16.63 -16.01 4.54
CA SER A 232 -16.24 -16.39 5.89
C SER A 232 -15.01 -15.63 6.39
N GLY A 233 -14.38 -14.81 5.55
CA GLY A 233 -13.11 -14.14 5.82
C GLY A 233 -12.01 -14.54 4.85
N HIS A 234 -11.00 -13.69 4.73
CA HIS A 234 -9.80 -13.89 3.90
C HIS A 234 -8.50 -13.87 4.74
N CYS A 235 -8.56 -14.43 5.95
CA CYS A 235 -7.46 -14.41 6.92
C CYS A 235 -6.15 -14.99 6.39
N GLU A 236 -6.20 -16.10 5.64
CA GLU A 236 -5.01 -16.69 5.03
C GLU A 236 -4.49 -15.82 3.89
N GLY A 237 -5.39 -15.38 3.00
CA GLY A 237 -5.03 -14.48 1.92
C GLY A 237 -4.38 -13.18 2.40
N GLN A 238 -4.86 -12.61 3.50
CA GLN A 238 -4.29 -11.41 4.12
C GLN A 238 -2.93 -11.71 4.78
N SER A 239 -2.79 -12.85 5.45
CA SER A 239 -1.53 -13.28 6.10
C SER A 239 -0.45 -13.58 5.07
N LEU A 240 -0.77 -14.37 4.04
CA LEU A 240 0.12 -14.70 2.93
C LEU A 240 0.56 -13.46 2.16
N ALA A 241 -0.37 -12.56 1.85
CA ALA A 241 -0.05 -11.32 1.16
C ALA A 241 0.96 -10.46 1.94
N ALA A 242 0.74 -10.29 3.25
CA ALA A 242 1.62 -9.51 4.11
C ALA A 242 2.99 -10.18 4.29
N MET A 243 3.03 -11.49 4.53
CA MET A 243 4.29 -12.25 4.62
C MET A 243 5.08 -12.21 3.32
N TRP A 244 4.42 -12.43 2.18
CA TRP A 244 5.05 -12.38 0.87
C TRP A 244 5.62 -10.99 0.57
N TYR A 245 4.86 -9.93 0.87
CA TYR A 245 5.32 -8.55 0.70
C TYR A 245 6.57 -8.27 1.54
N TYR A 246 6.55 -8.67 2.82
CA TYR A 246 7.68 -8.51 3.73
C TYR A 246 8.93 -9.25 3.26
N CYS A 247 8.80 -10.51 2.85
CA CYS A 247 9.94 -11.34 2.48
C CYS A 247 10.53 -10.93 1.11
N THR A 248 9.68 -10.53 0.16
CA THR A 248 10.11 -10.28 -1.23
C THR A 248 10.35 -8.81 -1.55
N GLN A 249 9.82 -7.88 -0.74
CA GLN A 249 9.98 -6.43 -0.89
C GLN A 249 9.75 -5.93 -2.34
N PRO A 250 8.60 -6.26 -2.93
CA PRO A 250 8.38 -6.13 -4.38
C PRO A 250 8.34 -4.68 -4.88
N ASP A 251 8.06 -3.71 -3.99
CA ASP A 251 8.06 -2.28 -4.32
C ASP A 251 9.41 -1.60 -4.05
N GLY A 252 10.37 -2.31 -3.48
CA GLY A 252 11.67 -1.77 -3.08
C GLY A 252 12.04 -2.10 -1.64
N LYS A 253 13.33 -1.95 -1.34
CA LYS A 253 13.91 -2.30 -0.05
C LYS A 253 13.36 -1.41 1.07
N ASP A 254 13.14 -1.98 2.25
CA ASP A 254 12.77 -1.32 3.50
C ASP A 254 11.39 -0.62 3.42
N LEU A 255 10.58 -0.94 2.40
CA LEU A 255 9.25 -0.39 2.22
C LEU A 255 8.22 -1.20 3.01
N CYS A 256 7.45 -0.51 3.85
CA CYS A 256 6.39 -1.10 4.66
C CYS A 256 5.06 -1.20 3.89
N LEU A 257 4.21 -2.16 4.26
CA LEU A 257 2.92 -2.42 3.59
C LEU A 257 1.81 -1.50 4.09
N TYR A 258 1.78 -1.27 5.40
CA TYR A 258 0.76 -0.46 6.06
C TYR A 258 0.75 0.97 5.50
N GLY A 259 -0.43 1.52 5.21
CA GLY A 259 -0.55 2.88 4.64
C GLY A 259 -0.23 2.97 3.15
N ARG A 260 0.52 2.02 2.57
CA ARG A 260 1.03 2.15 1.20
C ARG A 260 -0.05 2.12 0.14
N TYR A 261 -1.03 1.25 0.34
CA TYR A 261 -2.14 1.02 -0.58
C TYR A 261 -3.46 1.60 -0.08
N ASP A 262 -3.39 2.51 0.88
CA ASP A 262 -4.51 3.32 1.32
C ASP A 262 -5.14 4.05 0.13
N ASN A 263 -6.46 3.94 -0.05
CA ASN A 263 -7.16 4.47 -1.21
C ASN A 263 -6.55 4.01 -2.55
N ASN A 264 -6.07 2.76 -2.63
CA ASN A 264 -5.31 2.25 -3.77
C ASN A 264 -4.06 3.10 -4.12
N ALA A 265 -3.38 3.63 -3.09
CA ALA A 265 -2.26 4.55 -3.17
C ALA A 265 -2.59 5.94 -3.76
N LYS A 266 -3.88 6.32 -3.85
CA LYS A 266 -4.31 7.65 -4.28
C LYS A 266 -4.19 8.66 -3.14
N LYS A 267 -3.95 9.93 -3.49
CA LYS A 267 -3.98 11.07 -2.55
C LYS A 267 -5.28 11.89 -2.70
N PRO A 268 -5.82 12.45 -1.60
CA PRO A 268 -5.39 12.25 -0.22
C PRO A 268 -5.69 10.81 0.27
N GLU A 269 -4.92 10.42 1.28
CA GLU A 269 -5.12 9.18 2.05
C GLU A 269 -6.46 9.20 2.80
N THR A 270 -7.06 8.03 3.00
CA THR A 270 -8.36 7.77 3.63
C THR A 270 -8.27 6.62 4.67
N PRO A 271 -7.37 6.71 5.67
CA PRO A 271 -7.05 5.60 6.58
C PRO A 271 -8.23 5.07 7.42
N GLU A 272 -9.34 5.83 7.50
CA GLU A 272 -10.56 5.46 8.22
C GLU A 272 -11.62 4.80 7.29
N LEU A 273 -11.35 4.69 5.99
CA LEU A 273 -12.27 4.16 4.97
C LEU A 273 -11.65 2.95 4.26
N TRP A 274 -11.41 1.87 5.00
CA TRP A 274 -10.81 0.64 4.46
C TRP A 274 -11.47 0.10 3.18
N GLN A 275 -12.76 0.39 2.95
CA GLN A 275 -13.47 -0.07 1.76
C GLN A 275 -12.82 0.41 0.46
N ASP A 276 -12.16 1.57 0.47
CA ASP A 276 -11.51 2.11 -0.72
C ASP A 276 -10.08 1.63 -0.95
N ASP A 277 -9.56 0.77 -0.06
CA ASP A 277 -8.34 -0.05 -0.25
C ASP A 277 -8.61 -1.23 -1.20
N SER A 278 -9.43 -0.99 -2.22
CA SER A 278 -10.17 -2.04 -2.93
C SER A 278 -9.29 -3.04 -3.66
N TYR A 279 -8.13 -2.63 -4.17
CA TYR A 279 -7.17 -3.53 -4.79
C TYR A 279 -6.47 -4.43 -3.77
N GLY A 280 -6.06 -3.88 -2.61
CA GLY A 280 -5.47 -4.67 -1.53
C GLY A 280 -6.46 -5.69 -0.95
N TYR A 281 -7.70 -5.26 -0.71
CA TYR A 281 -8.75 -6.12 -0.18
C TYR A 281 -9.14 -7.24 -1.16
N ARG A 282 -9.24 -6.93 -2.47
CA ARG A 282 -9.46 -7.94 -3.51
C ARG A 282 -8.27 -8.88 -3.66
N PHE A 283 -7.03 -8.39 -3.55
CA PHE A 283 -5.84 -9.24 -3.59
C PHE A 283 -5.85 -10.29 -2.48
N CYS A 284 -6.08 -9.90 -1.23
CA CYS A 284 -6.20 -10.85 -0.12
C CYS A 284 -7.32 -11.87 -0.36
N SER A 285 -8.49 -11.41 -0.83
CA SER A 285 -9.62 -12.29 -1.17
C SER A 285 -9.30 -13.28 -2.29
N VAL A 286 -8.57 -12.84 -3.32
CA VAL A 286 -8.16 -13.69 -4.45
C VAL A 286 -7.17 -14.75 -3.99
N LEU A 287 -6.20 -14.40 -3.14
CA LEU A 287 -5.26 -15.37 -2.58
C LEU A 287 -5.95 -16.41 -1.69
N GLN A 288 -6.91 -15.97 -0.86
CA GLN A 288 -7.75 -16.87 -0.06
C GLN A 288 -8.48 -17.88 -0.95
N ASN A 289 -9.03 -17.43 -2.08
CA ASN A 289 -9.78 -18.27 -3.01
C ASN A 289 -8.86 -19.15 -3.89
N ASP A 290 -7.68 -18.66 -4.27
CA ASP A 290 -6.76 -19.37 -5.16
C ASP A 290 -6.00 -20.49 -4.43
N THR A 291 -5.84 -20.36 -3.12
CA THR A 291 -5.16 -21.35 -2.29
C THR A 291 -6.16 -22.42 -1.88
N ASP A 292 -5.88 -23.68 -2.20
CA ASP A 292 -6.68 -24.84 -1.75
C ASP A 292 -6.37 -25.19 -0.28
N TRP A 293 -6.29 -24.16 0.55
CA TRP A 293 -5.69 -24.21 1.87
C TRP A 293 -6.49 -25.05 2.85
N GLN A 294 -7.82 -25.07 2.75
CA GLN A 294 -8.64 -25.93 3.62
C GLN A 294 -8.31 -27.39 3.41
N ASN A 295 -8.07 -27.79 2.16
CA ASN A 295 -7.65 -29.15 1.85
C ASN A 295 -6.21 -29.39 2.31
N TYR A 296 -5.30 -28.43 2.13
CA TYR A 296 -3.92 -28.57 2.61
C TYR A 296 -3.85 -28.63 4.15
N ALA A 297 -4.58 -27.80 4.85
CA ALA A 297 -4.68 -27.77 6.31
C ALA A 297 -5.35 -29.04 6.84
N SER A 298 -6.37 -29.55 6.14
CA SER A 298 -6.99 -30.85 6.46
C SER A 298 -6.04 -32.02 6.23
N ASP A 299 -5.32 -32.05 5.11
CA ASP A 299 -4.29 -33.06 4.81
C ASP A 299 -3.17 -33.00 5.87
N PHE A 300 -2.72 -31.78 6.21
CA PHE A 300 -1.71 -31.53 7.24
C PHE A 300 -2.19 -31.96 8.63
N TRP A 301 -3.41 -31.59 9.02
CA TRP A 301 -4.03 -32.01 10.27
C TRP A 301 -4.13 -33.52 10.37
N THR A 302 -4.53 -34.19 9.29
CA THR A 302 -4.57 -35.65 9.26
C THR A 302 -3.16 -36.24 9.42
N GLY A 303 -2.16 -35.56 8.85
CA GLY A 303 -0.73 -35.67 9.17
C GLY A 303 -0.43 -35.71 10.67
N LEU A 304 -0.80 -34.63 11.35
CA LEU A 304 -0.58 -34.42 12.79
C LEU A 304 -1.34 -35.41 13.66
N ALA A 305 -2.51 -35.88 13.22
CA ALA A 305 -3.28 -36.94 13.87
C ALA A 305 -2.60 -38.33 13.74
N GLY A 306 -1.32 -38.37 13.36
CA GLY A 306 -0.53 -39.58 13.25
C GLY A 306 -0.87 -40.40 12.03
N ARG A 307 -1.17 -39.76 10.89
CA ARG A 307 -1.41 -40.47 9.62
C ARG A 307 -0.62 -39.87 8.47
N ALA A 308 -0.07 -40.70 7.61
CA ALA A 308 0.63 -40.25 6.41
C ALA A 308 0.53 -41.29 5.29
N TRP A 309 1.00 -40.95 4.09
CA TRP A 309 1.25 -41.95 3.06
C TRP A 309 2.44 -42.82 3.47
N ILE A 310 2.19 -44.09 3.71
CA ILE A 310 3.20 -45.08 4.09
C ILE A 310 3.25 -46.20 3.06
N ASN A 311 4.45 -46.70 2.79
CA ASN A 311 4.63 -47.89 1.99
C ASN A 311 4.50 -49.12 2.89
N LEU A 312 3.39 -49.84 2.75
CA LEU A 312 3.16 -51.11 3.43
C LEU A 312 3.02 -52.21 2.37
N ASN A 313 3.89 -53.22 2.43
CA ASN A 313 3.88 -54.35 1.49
C ASN A 313 3.94 -53.94 0.01
N ASN A 314 4.83 -52.99 -0.33
CA ASN A 314 4.98 -52.42 -1.68
C ASN A 314 3.72 -51.72 -2.22
N LYS A 315 2.81 -51.30 -1.33
CA LYS A 315 1.65 -50.49 -1.67
C LYS A 315 1.69 -49.20 -0.85
N TRP A 316 1.63 -48.08 -1.55
CA TRP A 316 1.44 -46.77 -0.94
C TRP A 316 -0.02 -46.64 -0.53
N GLN A 317 -0.23 -46.46 0.76
CA GLN A 317 -1.56 -46.25 1.31
C GLN A 317 -1.53 -45.26 2.46
N TRP A 318 -2.67 -44.63 2.71
CA TRP A 318 -2.88 -43.79 3.87
C TRP A 318 -2.92 -44.66 5.14
N GLY A 319 -2.02 -44.42 6.09
CA GLY A 319 -1.90 -45.25 7.28
C GLY A 319 -1.29 -44.51 8.47
N ASN A 320 -1.28 -45.17 9.63
CA ASN A 320 -0.82 -44.54 10.86
C ASN A 320 0.72 -44.40 10.89
N VAL A 321 1.22 -43.25 11.33
CA VAL A 321 2.62 -42.99 11.67
C VAL A 321 2.74 -42.89 13.19
N SER A 322 3.58 -43.73 13.79
CA SER A 322 3.74 -43.88 15.24
C SER A 322 4.42 -42.70 15.94
N ALA A 323 4.91 -41.72 15.19
CA ALA A 323 5.74 -40.62 15.66
C ALA A 323 5.16 -39.25 15.25
N ALA A 324 3.85 -39.08 15.45
CA ALA A 324 3.14 -37.81 15.24
C ALA A 324 3.83 -36.67 16.00
N ILE A 325 3.82 -35.47 15.41
CA ILE A 325 4.49 -34.33 16.04
C ILE A 325 3.66 -33.74 17.19
N SER A 326 4.36 -33.29 18.23
CA SER A 326 3.76 -32.68 19.42
C SER A 326 3.69 -31.16 19.30
N ASP A 327 2.91 -30.49 20.15
CA ASP A 327 2.92 -29.03 20.26
C ASP A 327 4.33 -28.47 20.57
N GLU A 328 5.15 -29.22 21.33
CA GLU A 328 6.55 -28.83 21.58
C GLU A 328 7.36 -28.85 20.27
N THR A 329 7.15 -29.86 19.44
CA THR A 329 7.76 -29.98 18.10
C THR A 329 7.32 -28.81 17.22
N THR A 330 6.02 -28.48 17.20
CA THR A 330 5.49 -27.34 16.44
C THR A 330 6.07 -26.01 16.92
N ARG A 331 6.13 -25.79 18.22
CA ARG A 331 6.74 -24.61 18.81
C ARG A 331 8.23 -24.50 18.44
N ASN A 332 8.94 -25.63 18.42
CA ASN A 332 10.35 -25.68 18.01
C ASN A 332 10.52 -25.40 16.51
N MET A 333 9.60 -25.84 15.64
CA MET A 333 9.61 -25.47 14.21
C MET A 333 9.50 -23.96 14.01
N PHE A 334 8.59 -23.28 14.71
CA PHE A 334 8.49 -21.81 14.65
C PHE A 334 9.78 -21.12 15.08
N SER A 335 10.34 -21.53 16.22
CA SER A 335 11.58 -20.94 16.76
C SER A 335 12.76 -21.20 15.82
N TYR A 336 12.95 -22.45 15.37
CA TYR A 336 14.10 -22.81 14.55
C TYR A 336 14.03 -22.21 13.15
N SER A 337 12.86 -22.25 12.51
CA SER A 337 12.67 -21.63 11.19
C SER A 337 12.95 -20.13 11.25
N MET A 338 12.40 -19.42 12.25
CA MET A 338 12.64 -17.98 12.40
C MET A 338 14.09 -17.66 12.76
N GLN A 339 14.76 -18.49 13.56
CA GLN A 339 16.20 -18.35 13.81
C GLN A 339 17.02 -18.57 12.54
N MET A 340 16.66 -19.49 11.65
CA MET A 340 17.46 -19.77 10.46
C MET A 340 17.19 -18.81 9.30
N THR A 341 15.98 -18.25 9.23
CA THR A 341 15.55 -17.41 8.10
C THR A 341 15.57 -15.92 8.43
N GLY A 342 15.27 -15.57 9.69
CA GLY A 342 14.93 -14.20 10.07
C GLY A 342 13.56 -13.75 9.55
N GLU A 343 12.70 -14.66 9.11
CA GLU A 343 11.43 -14.34 8.45
C GLU A 343 10.22 -14.73 9.31
N PRO A 344 9.07 -14.03 9.15
CA PRO A 344 7.83 -14.43 9.80
C PRO A 344 7.35 -15.77 9.25
N GLN A 345 6.59 -16.51 10.05
CA GLN A 345 6.15 -17.87 9.72
C GLN A 345 4.63 -17.95 9.74
N GLU A 346 4.05 -18.73 8.83
CA GLU A 346 2.61 -18.92 8.75
C GLU A 346 2.13 -19.85 9.88
N VAL A 347 1.06 -19.43 10.55
CA VAL A 347 0.35 -20.20 11.56
C VAL A 347 -1.01 -20.56 10.99
N ILE A 348 -1.27 -21.86 10.83
CA ILE A 348 -2.63 -22.33 10.60
C ILE A 348 -3.15 -22.96 11.88
N MET A 349 -4.43 -22.76 12.13
CA MET A 349 -5.09 -23.32 13.28
C MET A 349 -6.38 -23.99 12.90
N GLN A 350 -6.77 -24.97 13.70
CA GLN A 350 -8.04 -25.66 13.58
C GLN A 350 -8.72 -25.73 14.93
N SER A 351 -10.03 -25.50 14.93
CA SER A 351 -10.90 -25.77 16.07
C SER A 351 -11.35 -27.23 16.05
N GLU A 352 -11.72 -27.76 17.21
CA GLU A 352 -12.37 -29.09 17.32
C GLU A 352 -13.65 -29.19 16.47
N SER A 353 -14.30 -28.06 16.16
CA SER A 353 -15.48 -28.01 15.28
C SER A 353 -15.16 -28.08 13.79
N GLY A 354 -13.87 -28.11 13.42
CA GLY A 354 -13.40 -28.15 12.04
C GLY A 354 -13.28 -26.78 11.36
N SER A 355 -13.59 -25.68 12.04
CA SER A 355 -13.26 -24.33 11.56
C SER A 355 -11.74 -24.13 11.55
N PHE A 356 -11.24 -23.39 10.55
CA PHE A 356 -9.83 -23.06 10.42
C PHE A 356 -9.59 -21.55 10.45
N HIS A 357 -8.37 -21.15 10.82
CA HIS A 357 -7.92 -19.75 10.80
C HIS A 357 -6.42 -19.68 10.49
N ALA A 358 -5.99 -18.58 9.89
CA ALA A 358 -4.60 -18.36 9.49
C ALA A 358 -4.09 -17.01 10.00
N MET A 359 -2.83 -16.98 10.44
CA MET A 359 -2.17 -15.81 11.03
C MET A 359 -0.67 -15.84 10.75
N ILE A 360 0.03 -14.78 11.16
CA ILE A 360 1.49 -14.67 11.03
C ILE A 360 2.12 -14.77 12.42
N CYS A 361 3.02 -15.72 12.65
CA CYS A 361 3.93 -15.71 13.80
C CYS A 361 5.16 -14.87 13.46
N PHE A 362 5.34 -13.75 14.16
CA PHE A 362 6.45 -12.81 13.90
C PHE A 362 7.53 -12.81 14.98
N LYS A 363 7.24 -13.40 16.16
CA LYS A 363 8.23 -13.55 17.22
C LYS A 363 7.90 -14.76 18.08
N VAL A 364 8.91 -15.54 18.41
CA VAL A 364 8.86 -16.55 19.48
C VAL A 364 9.71 -16.04 20.62
N ASP A 365 9.15 -15.91 21.81
CA ASP A 365 9.91 -15.59 23.02
C ASP A 365 9.60 -16.62 24.10
N LYS A 366 10.60 -17.46 24.41
CA LYS A 366 10.47 -18.60 25.32
C LYS A 366 9.31 -19.52 24.91
N ASP A 367 8.22 -19.50 25.69
CA ASP A 367 7.04 -20.32 25.51
C ASP A 367 5.85 -19.51 24.95
N THR A 368 6.12 -18.43 24.22
CA THR A 368 5.07 -17.56 23.67
C THR A 368 5.33 -17.26 22.20
N LEU A 369 4.32 -17.47 21.36
CA LEU A 369 4.31 -17.09 19.95
C LEU A 369 3.51 -15.79 19.86
N TYR A 370 4.12 -14.72 19.35
CA TYR A 370 3.44 -13.46 19.07
C TYR A 370 2.94 -13.49 17.64
N VAL A 371 1.67 -13.15 17.46
CA VAL A 371 0.95 -13.35 16.21
C VAL A 371 0.30 -12.08 15.70
N ALA A 372 0.31 -11.88 14.38
CA ALA A 372 -0.50 -10.89 13.70
C ALA A 372 -1.78 -11.58 13.22
N ASP A 373 -2.92 -11.24 13.84
CA ASP A 373 -4.22 -11.80 13.50
C ASP A 373 -5.01 -10.78 12.67
N PRO A 374 -5.37 -11.08 11.41
CA PRO A 374 -6.08 -10.14 10.54
C PRO A 374 -7.50 -9.80 11.04
N ASN A 375 -8.06 -10.56 11.98
CA ASN A 375 -9.31 -10.21 12.67
C ASN A 375 -9.13 -9.16 13.78
N TYR A 376 -7.90 -9.01 14.29
CA TYR A 376 -7.53 -8.03 15.30
C TYR A 376 -6.50 -7.07 14.72
N TYR A 377 -6.87 -6.48 13.59
CA TYR A 377 -6.03 -5.51 12.89
C TYR A 377 -5.46 -4.46 13.86
N GLY A 378 -4.14 -4.30 13.77
CA GLY A 378 -3.37 -3.35 14.54
C GLY A 378 -3.19 -3.65 16.03
N ILE A 379 -3.59 -4.84 16.50
CA ILE A 379 -3.29 -5.28 17.86
C ILE A 379 -1.94 -6.03 17.86
N THR A 380 -0.94 -5.44 18.52
CA THR A 380 0.46 -5.90 18.45
C THR A 380 0.86 -6.90 19.52
N ASP A 381 -0.01 -7.17 20.51
CA ASP A 381 0.28 -8.00 21.69
C ASP A 381 -0.49 -9.34 21.69
N ARG A 382 -1.15 -9.69 20.58
CA ARG A 382 -1.77 -10.99 20.38
C ARG A 382 -0.72 -12.10 20.46
N LYS A 383 -1.06 -13.17 21.17
CA LYS A 383 -0.14 -14.28 21.44
C LYS A 383 -0.82 -15.63 21.61
N ILE A 384 -0.07 -16.69 21.32
CA ILE A 384 -0.39 -18.08 21.65
C ILE A 384 0.60 -18.51 22.73
N GLU A 385 0.08 -18.98 23.87
CA GLU A 385 0.89 -19.40 25.00
C GLU A 385 1.10 -20.92 24.97
N PHE A 386 2.34 -21.35 25.19
CA PHE A 386 2.70 -22.76 25.35
C PHE A 386 2.92 -23.04 26.84
N VAL A 387 2.11 -23.91 27.44
CA VAL A 387 2.16 -24.21 28.88
C VAL A 387 1.99 -25.70 29.08
N GLY A 388 2.83 -26.31 29.91
CA GLY A 388 2.67 -27.73 30.26
C GLY A 388 2.83 -28.68 29.06
N LYS A 389 3.71 -28.34 28.11
CA LYS A 389 3.95 -29.07 26.84
C LYS A 389 2.85 -28.99 25.79
N GLN A 390 1.86 -28.11 25.97
CA GLN A 390 0.75 -27.92 25.03
C GLN A 390 0.54 -26.45 24.73
N PHE A 391 -0.01 -26.14 23.56
CA PHE A 391 -0.54 -24.81 23.30
C PHE A 391 -1.86 -24.61 24.03
N LYS A 392 -2.06 -23.40 24.57
CA LYS A 392 -3.39 -22.98 24.98
C LYS A 392 -4.24 -22.72 23.72
N PRO A 393 -5.54 -23.03 23.76
CA PRO A 393 -6.44 -22.64 22.69
C PRO A 393 -6.38 -21.14 22.43
N TYR A 394 -6.34 -20.76 21.16
CA TYR A 394 -6.33 -19.37 20.74
C TYR A 394 -7.75 -18.93 20.37
N ASN A 395 -8.23 -17.82 20.93
CA ASN A 395 -9.60 -17.33 20.69
C ASN A 395 -9.62 -16.25 19.59
N SER A 396 -10.37 -16.49 18.52
CA SER A 396 -10.61 -15.53 17.42
C SER A 396 -12.03 -15.75 16.86
N GLY A 397 -12.25 -15.55 15.57
CA GLY A 397 -13.51 -15.88 14.88
C GLY A 397 -13.24 -16.15 13.40
N ALA A 398 -14.26 -16.50 12.63
CA ALA A 398 -14.10 -16.70 11.18
C ALA A 398 -13.64 -15.38 10.51
N ASN A 399 -14.25 -14.27 10.92
CA ASN A 399 -13.89 -12.92 10.52
C ASN A 399 -14.25 -11.94 11.65
N ARG A 400 -13.99 -10.65 11.44
CA ARG A 400 -14.28 -9.61 12.44
C ARG A 400 -15.77 -9.43 12.73
N ALA A 401 -16.64 -9.52 11.72
CA ALA A 401 -18.09 -9.32 11.92
C ALA A 401 -18.67 -10.39 12.87
N GLU A 402 -18.18 -11.63 12.80
CA GLU A 402 -18.53 -12.70 13.72
C GLU A 402 -18.10 -12.38 15.16
N ILE A 403 -16.87 -11.90 15.34
CA ILE A 403 -16.33 -11.50 16.66
C ILE A 403 -17.15 -10.35 17.25
N ASP A 404 -17.42 -9.30 16.47
CA ASP A 404 -18.19 -8.14 16.92
C ASP A 404 -19.64 -8.53 17.30
N ALA A 405 -20.16 -9.60 16.70
CA ALA A 405 -21.46 -10.18 17.06
C ALA A 405 -21.38 -11.22 18.20
N GLY A 406 -20.24 -11.35 18.87
CA GLY A 406 -20.03 -12.24 20.02
C GLY A 406 -19.81 -13.71 19.64
N ARG A 407 -19.60 -14.04 18.37
CA ARG A 407 -19.37 -15.40 17.86
C ARG A 407 -17.88 -15.66 17.68
N THR A 408 -17.21 -15.95 18.78
CA THR A 408 -15.79 -16.33 18.78
C THR A 408 -15.61 -17.85 18.70
N ILE A 409 -14.48 -18.28 18.15
CA ILE A 409 -14.05 -19.68 18.01
C ILE A 409 -12.75 -19.85 18.80
N ASN A 410 -12.67 -20.93 19.58
CA ASN A 410 -11.40 -21.40 20.12
C ASN A 410 -10.76 -22.34 19.11
N TYR A 411 -9.47 -22.10 18.85
CA TYR A 411 -8.66 -22.94 17.99
C TYR A 411 -7.66 -23.68 18.87
N GLU A 412 -7.91 -24.97 19.07
CA GLU A 412 -7.13 -25.85 19.94
C GLU A 412 -5.86 -26.37 19.28
N HIS A 413 -5.85 -26.46 17.95
CA HIS A 413 -4.75 -27.06 17.20
C HIS A 413 -3.98 -25.99 16.46
N ILE A 414 -2.68 -25.88 16.75
CA ILE A 414 -1.77 -24.88 16.18
C ILE A 414 -0.74 -25.59 15.32
N MET A 415 -0.56 -25.12 14.08
CA MET A 415 0.21 -25.81 13.05
C MET A 415 1.19 -24.85 12.38
N TYR A 416 2.39 -25.37 12.07
CA TYR A 416 3.40 -24.70 11.26
C TYR A 416 3.26 -25.16 9.81
N MET A 417 2.92 -24.25 8.89
CA MET A 417 2.67 -24.57 7.47
C MET A 417 3.77 -24.12 6.51
N ALA A 418 4.82 -23.46 7.04
CA ALA A 418 5.94 -22.89 6.29
C ALA A 418 5.50 -21.83 5.25
N LYS A 419 6.19 -21.72 4.11
CA LYS A 419 5.95 -20.71 3.07
C LYS A 419 5.78 -21.36 1.70
N SER A 420 6.81 -21.29 0.85
CA SER A 420 6.76 -21.79 -0.51
C SER A 420 6.61 -23.31 -0.54
N THR A 421 7.07 -24.07 0.47
CA THR A 421 6.91 -25.54 0.47
C THR A 421 5.48 -25.99 0.24
N ILE A 422 4.48 -25.23 0.68
CA ILE A 422 3.06 -25.57 0.50
C ILE A 422 2.34 -24.56 -0.39
N ILE A 423 2.66 -23.28 -0.30
CA ILE A 423 1.90 -22.23 -0.97
C ILE A 423 2.62 -21.80 -2.24
N ASN A 424 1.89 -21.59 -3.33
CA ASN A 424 2.50 -21.17 -4.58
C ASN A 424 2.93 -19.70 -4.54
N TRP A 425 4.15 -19.44 -4.08
CA TRP A 425 4.72 -18.10 -3.95
C TRP A 425 4.79 -17.33 -5.29
N SER A 426 4.94 -18.04 -6.42
CA SER A 426 4.93 -17.41 -7.75
C SER A 426 3.53 -16.93 -8.17
N LEU A 427 2.48 -17.61 -7.72
CA LEU A 427 1.10 -17.17 -7.94
C LEU A 427 0.81 -15.88 -7.17
N ILE A 428 1.35 -15.72 -5.96
CA ILE A 428 1.24 -14.46 -5.21
C ILE A 428 1.88 -13.31 -5.99
N ALA A 429 3.07 -13.53 -6.56
CA ALA A 429 3.74 -12.53 -7.40
C ALA A 429 2.94 -12.16 -8.67
N GLN A 430 2.30 -13.16 -9.29
CA GLN A 430 1.40 -12.91 -10.43
C GLN A 430 0.20 -12.05 -10.00
N ARG A 431 -0.50 -12.42 -8.92
CA ARG A 431 -1.65 -11.67 -8.41
C ARG A 431 -1.26 -10.27 -7.92
N TRP A 432 -0.04 -10.10 -7.41
CA TRP A 432 0.52 -8.79 -7.10
C TRP A 432 0.62 -7.91 -8.33
N THR A 433 1.08 -8.45 -9.47
CA THR A 433 1.14 -7.71 -10.74
C THR A 433 -0.25 -7.26 -11.17
N GLU A 434 -1.28 -8.10 -10.99
CA GLU A 434 -2.67 -7.72 -11.25
C GLU A 434 -3.17 -6.61 -10.32
N LEU A 435 -2.74 -6.59 -9.04
CA LEU A 435 -3.02 -5.50 -8.10
C LEU A 435 -2.40 -4.20 -8.61
N LYS A 436 -1.11 -4.22 -9.00
CA LYS A 436 -0.41 -3.03 -9.52
C LYS A 436 -1.06 -2.49 -10.80
N ASN A 437 -1.63 -3.37 -11.61
CA ASN A 437 -2.34 -3.01 -12.84
C ASN A 437 -3.81 -2.62 -12.61
N GLY A 438 -4.32 -2.69 -11.37
CA GLY A 438 -5.72 -2.42 -11.05
C GLY A 438 -6.71 -3.44 -11.62
N THR A 439 -6.25 -4.65 -11.96
CA THR A 439 -7.04 -5.73 -12.57
C THR A 439 -7.32 -6.91 -11.64
N ILE A 440 -6.80 -6.87 -10.41
CA ILE A 440 -6.89 -7.98 -9.45
C ILE A 440 -8.33 -8.47 -9.23
N GLY A 441 -8.53 -9.77 -9.44
CA GLY A 441 -9.80 -10.45 -9.22
C GLY A 441 -10.90 -10.15 -10.24
N ASN A 442 -10.59 -9.53 -11.39
CA ASN A 442 -11.58 -9.29 -12.45
C ASN A 442 -12.13 -10.59 -13.07
N ASP A 443 -11.42 -11.70 -12.89
CA ASP A 443 -11.80 -13.06 -13.25
C ASP A 443 -12.73 -13.74 -12.23
N LYS A 444 -12.86 -13.19 -11.02
CA LYS A 444 -13.58 -13.84 -9.90
C LYS A 444 -14.74 -13.03 -9.34
N PHE A 445 -14.59 -11.70 -9.26
CA PHE A 445 -15.64 -10.82 -8.77
C PHE A 445 -16.69 -10.53 -9.87
N PRO A 446 -17.94 -10.26 -9.51
CA PRO A 446 -18.98 -9.93 -10.48
C PRO A 446 -18.62 -8.64 -11.22
N ARG A 447 -18.86 -8.65 -12.54
CA ARG A 447 -18.72 -7.46 -13.38
C ARG A 447 -19.99 -6.62 -13.25
N TYR A 448 -19.81 -5.31 -13.27
CA TYR A 448 -20.89 -4.35 -13.18
C TYR A 448 -20.57 -3.09 -13.98
N GLU A 449 -21.60 -2.27 -14.18
CA GLU A 449 -21.53 -0.96 -14.81
C GLU A 449 -22.14 0.06 -13.84
N ILE A 450 -21.48 1.21 -13.71
CA ILE A 450 -22.05 2.33 -12.95
C ILE A 450 -23.03 3.03 -13.88
N VAL A 451 -24.26 3.19 -13.41
CA VAL A 451 -25.34 3.79 -14.18
C VAL A 451 -25.87 5.04 -13.49
N TYR A 452 -26.53 5.90 -14.24
CA TYR A 452 -27.23 7.08 -13.74
C TYR A 452 -28.63 7.20 -14.33
N LEU A 453 -29.51 7.89 -13.62
CA LEU A 453 -30.84 8.23 -14.13
C LEU A 453 -30.73 9.47 -15.03
N ASN A 454 -31.00 9.30 -16.32
CA ASN A 454 -30.88 10.38 -17.30
C ASN A 454 -32.10 11.32 -17.29
N GLU A 455 -32.07 12.37 -18.13
CA GLU A 455 -33.17 13.36 -18.25
C GLU A 455 -34.53 12.77 -18.67
N LYS A 456 -34.56 11.53 -19.20
CA LYS A 456 -35.77 10.80 -19.58
C LYS A 456 -36.28 9.86 -18.49
N ASN A 457 -35.67 9.88 -17.30
CA ASN A 457 -35.91 8.92 -16.22
C ASN A 457 -35.56 7.46 -16.58
N ASP A 458 -34.60 7.27 -17.48
CA ASP A 458 -34.07 5.94 -17.82
C ASP A 458 -32.68 5.74 -17.21
N TRP A 459 -32.40 4.53 -16.73
CA TRP A 459 -31.06 4.14 -16.29
C TRP A 459 -30.13 3.92 -17.49
N ALA A 460 -29.04 4.68 -17.55
CA ALA A 460 -28.04 4.61 -18.61
C ALA A 460 -26.62 4.48 -18.04
N ALA A 461 -25.70 3.94 -18.84
CA ALA A 461 -24.27 3.88 -18.52
C ALA A 461 -23.75 5.27 -18.14
N LEU A 462 -23.04 5.40 -17.01
CA LEU A 462 -22.40 6.66 -16.63
C LEU A 462 -21.13 6.86 -17.48
N PRO A 463 -21.07 7.89 -18.35
CA PRO A 463 -19.86 8.18 -19.13
C PRO A 463 -18.71 8.63 -18.23
N ALA A 464 -17.47 8.30 -18.61
CA ALA A 464 -16.30 8.84 -17.93
C ALA A 464 -16.27 10.38 -18.03
N GLY A 465 -16.08 11.06 -16.91
CA GLY A 465 -16.08 12.54 -16.87
C GLY A 465 -17.45 13.16 -17.14
N TYR A 466 -18.54 12.49 -16.77
CA TYR A 466 -19.90 12.96 -17.00
C TYR A 466 -20.14 14.39 -16.48
N ASN A 467 -20.69 15.24 -17.35
CA ASN A 467 -21.12 16.59 -17.03
C ASN A 467 -22.64 16.59 -16.79
N SER A 468 -23.05 16.66 -15.53
CA SER A 468 -24.45 16.79 -15.15
C SER A 468 -24.93 18.21 -15.42
N LYS A 469 -26.11 18.35 -16.03
CA LYS A 469 -26.84 19.63 -16.08
C LYS A 469 -27.67 19.89 -14.83
N ASN A 470 -27.99 18.82 -14.10
CA ASN A 470 -28.81 18.90 -12.91
C ASN A 470 -27.94 19.01 -11.67
N LYS A 471 -28.39 19.82 -10.70
CA LYS A 471 -27.79 19.89 -9.37
C LYS A 471 -27.87 18.55 -8.63
N LYS A 472 -28.78 17.66 -9.03
CA LYS A 472 -28.95 16.35 -8.43
C LYS A 472 -28.74 15.25 -9.44
N ILE A 473 -28.10 14.17 -9.02
CA ILE A 473 -27.90 12.97 -9.84
C ILE A 473 -28.26 11.73 -9.04
N SER A 474 -28.98 10.79 -9.66
CA SER A 474 -29.22 9.46 -9.10
C SER A 474 -28.24 8.49 -9.72
N LEU A 475 -27.42 7.84 -8.89
CA LEU A 475 -26.46 6.83 -9.32
C LEU A 475 -26.92 5.42 -8.93
N GLY A 476 -26.46 4.42 -9.68
CA GLY A 476 -26.84 3.03 -9.52
C GLY A 476 -25.75 2.09 -10.00
N ILE A 477 -25.95 0.79 -9.75
CA ILE A 477 -25.08 -0.28 -10.26
C ILE A 477 -25.93 -1.24 -11.09
N LYS A 478 -25.53 -1.47 -12.33
CA LYS A 478 -26.09 -2.51 -13.20
C LYS A 478 -25.15 -3.69 -13.22
N LYS A 479 -25.59 -4.83 -12.68
CA LYS A 479 -24.85 -6.08 -12.73
C LYS A 479 -24.74 -6.58 -14.18
N LEU A 480 -23.54 -7.02 -14.57
CA LEU A 480 -23.26 -7.63 -15.88
C LEU A 480 -23.03 -9.14 -15.76
N THR A 481 -22.36 -9.59 -14.69
CA THR A 481 -22.12 -11.02 -14.41
C THR A 481 -22.31 -11.31 -12.91
N GLY A 482 -22.39 -12.59 -12.54
CA GLY A 482 -22.60 -13.04 -11.15
C GLY A 482 -24.05 -13.39 -10.83
N ALA A 483 -24.24 -14.34 -9.93
CA ALA A 483 -25.58 -14.88 -9.61
C ALA A 483 -26.40 -13.90 -8.75
N ASP A 484 -25.76 -13.29 -7.75
CA ASP A 484 -26.46 -12.52 -6.71
C ASP A 484 -26.68 -11.04 -7.10
N PRO A 485 -27.72 -10.38 -6.57
CA PRO A 485 -27.94 -8.96 -6.80
C PRO A 485 -26.86 -8.11 -6.13
N LEU A 486 -26.54 -6.97 -6.76
CA LEU A 486 -25.59 -5.99 -6.20
C LEU A 486 -26.36 -4.87 -5.49
N ALA A 487 -25.86 -4.46 -4.33
CA ALA A 487 -26.25 -3.26 -3.63
C ALA A 487 -25.13 -2.23 -3.67
N ASN A 488 -25.47 -0.96 -3.43
CA ASN A 488 -24.51 0.13 -3.38
C ASN A 488 -24.74 1.04 -2.18
N THR A 489 -23.68 1.71 -1.76
CA THR A 489 -23.70 2.78 -0.78
C THR A 489 -22.76 3.87 -1.25
N PHE A 490 -23.22 5.11 -1.25
CA PHE A 490 -22.47 6.26 -1.76
C PHE A 490 -21.69 6.96 -0.66
N TYR A 491 -20.53 7.50 -1.02
CA TYR A 491 -19.64 8.25 -0.14
C TYR A 491 -19.22 9.55 -0.82
N ARG A 492 -18.99 10.60 -0.03
CA ARG A 492 -18.35 11.84 -0.46
C ARG A 492 -17.42 12.31 0.64
N ASP A 493 -16.19 12.66 0.28
CA ASP A 493 -15.18 13.16 1.22
C ASP A 493 -15.00 12.21 2.43
N GLY A 494 -15.02 10.89 2.18
CA GLY A 494 -14.94 9.85 3.22
C GLY A 494 -16.23 9.59 4.01
N VAL A 495 -17.30 10.36 3.79
CA VAL A 495 -18.55 10.28 4.55
C VAL A 495 -19.63 9.54 3.78
N LYS A 496 -20.24 8.53 4.41
CA LYS A 496 -21.39 7.79 3.87
C LYS A 496 -22.60 8.72 3.67
N LEU A 497 -23.20 8.65 2.48
CA LEU A 497 -24.43 9.36 2.13
C LEU A 497 -25.67 8.52 2.50
N THR A 498 -26.77 9.20 2.80
CA THR A 498 -28.05 8.58 3.24
C THR A 498 -29.03 8.31 2.10
N THR A 499 -28.74 8.78 0.90
CA THR A 499 -29.61 8.68 -0.28
C THR A 499 -28.79 8.40 -1.54
N ASN A 500 -29.44 7.79 -2.53
CA ASN A 500 -28.88 7.54 -3.85
C ASN A 500 -28.99 8.75 -4.78
N GLU A 501 -29.76 9.77 -4.37
CA GLU A 501 -29.89 11.07 -5.03
C GLU A 501 -28.87 12.03 -4.43
N ILE A 502 -27.83 12.33 -5.19
CA ILE A 502 -26.64 13.05 -4.73
C ILE A 502 -26.74 14.51 -5.17
N ASP A 503 -26.76 15.43 -4.20
CA ASP A 503 -26.63 16.87 -4.46
C ASP A 503 -25.20 17.20 -4.90
N LEU A 504 -25.03 17.64 -6.15
CA LEU A 504 -23.77 18.06 -6.74
C LEU A 504 -23.46 19.52 -6.36
N LYS A 505 -22.21 19.76 -5.97
CA LYS A 505 -21.61 21.10 -5.83
C LYS A 505 -21.18 21.58 -7.22
N PRO A 506 -21.21 22.90 -7.50
CA PRO A 506 -20.61 23.42 -8.74
C PRO A 506 -19.15 22.98 -8.87
N GLY A 507 -18.75 22.54 -10.06
CA GLY A 507 -17.44 21.96 -10.35
C GLY A 507 -17.43 20.42 -10.28
N ALA A 508 -16.25 19.85 -10.06
CA ALA A 508 -16.04 18.41 -9.99
C ALA A 508 -16.49 17.85 -8.64
N ASN A 509 -17.29 16.78 -8.67
CA ASN A 509 -17.74 16.04 -7.50
C ASN A 509 -17.16 14.63 -7.58
N GLU A 510 -16.27 14.29 -6.65
CA GLU A 510 -15.83 12.92 -6.47
C GLU A 510 -16.82 12.18 -5.57
N VAL A 511 -17.32 11.04 -6.06
CA VAL A 511 -18.29 10.20 -5.37
C VAL A 511 -17.72 8.79 -5.28
N GLY A 512 -17.55 8.30 -4.05
CA GLY A 512 -17.21 6.90 -3.78
C GLY A 512 -18.45 6.01 -3.81
N ILE A 513 -18.32 4.80 -4.33
CA ILE A 513 -19.40 3.83 -4.45
C ILE A 513 -18.89 2.51 -3.86
N TYR A 514 -19.37 2.18 -2.67
CA TYR A 514 -19.16 0.89 -2.05
C TYR A 514 -20.19 -0.11 -2.58
N ILE A 515 -19.73 -1.25 -3.07
CA ILE A 515 -20.56 -2.25 -3.76
C ILE A 515 -20.53 -3.54 -2.96
N THR A 516 -21.70 -4.09 -2.70
CA THR A 516 -21.86 -5.34 -1.94
C THR A 516 -22.80 -6.32 -2.65
N SER A 517 -22.76 -7.58 -2.23
CA SER A 517 -23.68 -8.63 -2.64
C SER A 517 -23.99 -9.50 -1.44
N LYS A 518 -25.26 -9.55 -1.00
CA LYS A 518 -25.66 -10.18 0.27
C LYS A 518 -24.78 -9.73 1.45
N ASP A 519 -24.58 -8.42 1.56
CA ASP A 519 -23.73 -7.76 2.57
C ASP A 519 -22.22 -8.06 2.47
N ASN A 520 -21.78 -8.94 1.56
CA ASN A 520 -20.36 -9.20 1.32
C ASN A 520 -19.73 -8.11 0.43
N TYR A 521 -18.51 -7.73 0.76
CA TYR A 521 -17.71 -6.79 -0.04
C TYR A 521 -17.50 -7.30 -1.47
N VAL A 522 -17.79 -6.47 -2.47
CA VAL A 522 -17.48 -6.74 -3.89
C VAL A 522 -16.39 -5.81 -4.38
N ASP A 523 -16.58 -4.50 -4.26
CA ASP A 523 -15.64 -3.50 -4.78
C ASP A 523 -15.92 -2.12 -4.15
N PHE A 524 -14.99 -1.19 -4.38
CA PHE A 524 -15.20 0.23 -4.15
C PHE A 524 -14.63 1.04 -5.33
N LYS A 525 -15.41 1.99 -5.85
CA LYS A 525 -15.01 2.84 -6.97
C LYS A 525 -15.32 4.30 -6.72
N TYR A 526 -14.38 5.16 -7.10
CA TYR A 526 -14.62 6.59 -7.24
C TYR A 526 -15.06 6.93 -8.68
N VAL A 527 -16.05 7.81 -8.79
CA VAL A 527 -16.42 8.46 -10.05
C VAL A 527 -16.41 9.97 -9.87
N THR A 528 -16.04 10.68 -10.93
CA THR A 528 -16.10 12.14 -10.98
C THR A 528 -17.29 12.58 -11.82
N VAL A 529 -18.18 13.36 -11.23
CA VAL A 529 -19.30 14.02 -11.92
C VAL A 529 -19.10 15.53 -11.82
N THR A 530 -19.01 16.19 -12.98
CA THR A 530 -18.90 17.64 -13.03
C THR A 530 -20.30 18.25 -13.12
N TYR A 531 -20.61 19.23 -12.29
CA TYR A 531 -21.84 20.00 -12.38
C TYR A 531 -21.47 21.45 -12.69
N GLN A 532 -21.91 21.96 -13.83
CA GLN A 532 -21.85 23.39 -14.11
C GLN A 532 -23.13 23.99 -13.54
N ALA A 533 -23.00 24.82 -12.50
CA ALA A 533 -24.12 25.63 -12.05
C ALA A 533 -24.60 26.43 -13.27
N GLU A 534 -25.91 26.39 -13.55
CA GLU A 534 -26.47 27.37 -14.46
C GLU A 534 -26.07 28.74 -13.92
N GLU A 535 -25.36 29.53 -14.74
CA GLU A 535 -25.17 30.93 -14.44
C GLU A 535 -26.57 31.51 -14.29
N THR A 536 -27.02 31.68 -13.05
CA THR A 536 -28.18 32.51 -12.78
C THR A 536 -27.82 33.85 -13.39
N THR A 537 -28.42 34.17 -14.53
CA THR A 537 -28.32 35.47 -15.18
C THR A 537 -28.96 36.48 -14.26
N ALA A 538 -28.23 36.87 -13.22
CA ALA A 538 -28.41 38.16 -12.61
C ALA A 538 -28.30 39.17 -13.75
N PRO A 539 -29.26 40.11 -13.87
CA PRO A 539 -29.29 41.05 -14.99
C PRO A 539 -27.90 41.66 -15.15
N VAL A 540 -27.38 41.59 -16.38
CA VAL A 540 -26.06 42.09 -16.74
C VAL A 540 -26.03 43.60 -16.49
N VAL A 541 -25.60 43.97 -15.29
CA VAL A 541 -24.98 45.27 -15.05
C VAL A 541 -23.56 45.10 -15.55
N ASN A 542 -23.20 45.85 -16.59
CA ASN A 542 -21.82 45.96 -17.07
C ASN A 542 -20.93 46.52 -15.94
N THR A 543 -20.48 45.67 -15.03
CA THR A 543 -19.40 45.97 -14.10
C THR A 543 -18.12 45.31 -14.59
N PRO A 544 -16.99 46.03 -14.66
CA PRO A 544 -15.72 45.48 -15.10
C PRO A 544 -15.30 44.31 -14.20
N LEU A 545 -14.81 43.22 -14.81
CA LEU A 545 -14.20 42.11 -14.09
C LEU A 545 -13.01 42.61 -13.24
N PRO A 546 -12.75 42.05 -12.05
CA PRO A 546 -11.57 42.36 -11.26
C PRO A 546 -10.31 41.99 -12.05
N TYR A 547 -9.37 42.93 -12.19
CA TYR A 547 -8.05 42.69 -12.74
C TYR A 547 -7.00 42.81 -11.63
N ILE A 548 -5.90 42.06 -11.75
CA ILE A 548 -4.70 42.32 -10.97
C ILE A 548 -3.80 43.26 -11.78
N ALA A 549 -3.48 44.41 -11.20
CA ALA A 549 -2.32 45.17 -11.65
C ALA A 549 -1.09 44.57 -10.98
N ALA A 550 -0.34 43.75 -11.72
CA ALA A 550 0.99 43.33 -11.31
C ALA A 550 1.97 44.37 -11.87
N HIS A 551 2.51 45.21 -10.99
CA HIS A 551 3.61 46.09 -11.34
C HIS A 551 4.89 45.29 -11.19
N SER A 552 5.62 45.03 -12.27
CA SER A 552 7.00 44.58 -12.20
C SER A 552 7.89 45.70 -12.71
N ASN A 553 8.37 46.55 -11.80
CA ASN A 553 9.53 47.38 -12.11
C ASN A 553 10.74 46.48 -11.98
N LEU A 554 11.10 45.77 -13.06
CA LEU A 554 12.29 44.95 -13.10
C LEU A 554 13.41 45.82 -13.71
N THR A 555 14.12 46.55 -12.85
CA THR A 555 15.32 47.27 -13.28
C THR A 555 16.47 46.26 -13.33
N LEU A 556 16.82 45.81 -14.54
CA LEU A 556 18.03 45.01 -14.74
C LEU A 556 19.24 45.86 -14.34
N GLY A 557 20.07 45.32 -13.44
CA GLY A 557 21.21 46.04 -12.85
C GLY A 557 22.21 46.59 -13.88
N TYR A 558 23.00 47.57 -13.43
CA TYR A 558 23.86 48.46 -14.22
C TYR A 558 24.66 47.84 -15.38
N ASN A 559 25.11 46.58 -15.33
CA ASN A 559 25.89 45.96 -16.42
C ASN A 559 25.09 45.64 -17.69
N PHE A 560 23.78 45.34 -17.60
CA PHE A 560 22.97 45.14 -18.81
C PHE A 560 22.66 46.47 -19.50
N ALA A 561 22.37 47.51 -18.70
CA ALA A 561 22.20 48.87 -19.21
C ALA A 561 23.49 49.42 -19.82
N ASP A 562 24.67 49.08 -19.26
CA ASP A 562 25.96 49.49 -19.83
C ASP A 562 26.34 48.68 -21.08
N TRP A 563 25.97 47.39 -21.18
CA TRP A 563 26.03 46.63 -22.43
C TRP A 563 25.10 47.20 -23.52
N CYS A 564 23.88 47.62 -23.15
CA CYS A 564 22.96 48.32 -24.05
C CYS A 564 23.48 49.72 -24.45
N LYS A 565 24.09 50.47 -23.52
CA LYS A 565 24.72 51.77 -23.80
C LYS A 565 25.96 51.63 -24.70
N SER A 566 26.79 50.59 -24.52
CA SER A 566 27.95 50.34 -25.39
C SER A 566 27.57 49.94 -26.81
N ASN A 567 26.32 49.46 -27.02
CA ASN A 567 25.78 49.06 -28.32
C ASN A 567 24.75 50.06 -28.90
N ALA A 568 24.85 51.35 -28.53
CA ALA A 568 24.03 52.46 -29.06
C ALA A 568 22.51 52.40 -28.75
N TRP A 569 22.10 51.74 -27.67
CA TRP A 569 20.72 51.76 -27.18
C TRP A 569 20.59 52.75 -26.01
N GLY A 570 20.57 54.04 -26.33
CA GLY A 570 20.29 55.10 -25.36
C GLY A 570 18.80 55.25 -25.10
N GLY A 571 18.31 54.80 -23.94
CA GLY A 571 16.93 55.00 -23.51
C GLY A 571 16.83 55.10 -21.99
N THR A 572 16.45 56.28 -21.51
CA THR A 572 16.10 56.59 -20.11
C THR A 572 14.85 55.84 -19.65
N GLU A 573 14.86 55.41 -18.38
CA GLU A 573 13.76 54.81 -17.60
C GLU A 573 12.39 55.41 -17.92
N ARG A 574 11.41 54.59 -18.32
CA ARG A 574 9.98 54.94 -18.23
C ARG A 574 9.08 53.73 -17.94
N ASN A 575 8.19 53.98 -16.98
CA ASN A 575 7.15 53.11 -16.46
C ASN A 575 6.03 52.87 -17.48
N ASN A 576 6.06 51.76 -18.22
CA ASN A 576 4.84 51.26 -18.87
C ASN A 576 4.25 50.15 -17.99
N ILE A 577 3.18 50.51 -17.28
CA ILE A 577 2.44 49.61 -16.38
C ILE A 577 1.54 48.74 -17.25
N SER A 578 1.87 47.46 -17.37
CA SER A 578 1.08 46.49 -18.12
C SER A 578 0.19 45.69 -17.18
N GLU A 579 -1.07 46.12 -17.04
CA GLU A 579 -2.07 45.37 -16.27
C GLU A 579 -2.42 44.07 -17.01
N VAL A 580 -2.23 42.91 -16.37
CA VAL A 580 -2.60 41.60 -16.93
C VAL A 580 -3.91 41.13 -16.29
N PRO A 581 -5.00 40.98 -17.06
CA PRO A 581 -6.24 40.44 -16.50
C PRO A 581 -6.02 38.98 -16.09
N ILE A 582 -6.49 38.62 -14.91
CA ILE A 582 -6.37 37.26 -14.36
C ILE A 582 -7.74 36.67 -14.04
N THR A 583 -7.81 35.35 -14.06
CA THR A 583 -8.97 34.56 -13.64
C THR A 583 -8.59 33.78 -12.39
N TRP A 584 -9.45 33.80 -11.38
CA TRP A 584 -9.31 33.01 -10.16
C TRP A 584 -10.01 31.66 -10.29
N ASN A 585 -9.37 30.60 -9.79
CA ASN A 585 -9.94 29.28 -9.62
C ASN A 585 -9.59 28.77 -8.20
N GLY A 586 -10.45 29.11 -7.24
CA GLY A 586 -10.18 28.91 -5.82
C GLY A 586 -9.02 29.79 -5.35
N LEU A 587 -7.98 29.16 -4.79
CA LEU A 587 -6.76 29.85 -4.34
C LEU A 587 -5.74 30.05 -5.46
N ASN A 588 -6.00 29.55 -6.68
CA ASN A 588 -5.12 29.68 -7.82
C ASN A 588 -5.57 30.81 -8.73
N PHE A 589 -4.64 31.46 -9.44
CA PHE A 589 -4.94 32.45 -10.45
C PHE A 589 -4.04 32.31 -11.67
N SER A 590 -4.54 32.72 -12.83
CA SER A 590 -3.70 32.91 -14.02
C SER A 590 -4.27 33.94 -14.98
N GLY A 591 -3.43 34.57 -15.79
CA GLY A 591 -3.79 35.61 -16.73
C GLY A 591 -2.80 35.74 -17.86
N LYS A 592 -3.25 36.25 -19.00
CA LYS A 592 -2.41 36.52 -20.17
C LYS A 592 -2.74 37.85 -20.79
N LYS A 593 -1.73 38.55 -21.29
CA LYS A 593 -1.90 39.78 -22.07
C LYS A 593 -0.90 39.85 -23.21
N GLN A 594 -1.42 40.08 -24.40
CA GLN A 594 -0.62 40.47 -25.54
C GLN A 594 -0.47 41.99 -25.55
N GLN A 595 0.75 42.48 -25.77
CA GLN A 595 1.06 43.90 -25.89
C GLN A 595 2.11 44.15 -26.96
N LYS A 596 2.29 45.42 -27.32
CA LYS A 596 3.40 45.83 -28.17
C LYS A 596 4.67 45.91 -27.32
N PRO A 597 5.82 45.36 -27.77
CA PRO A 597 7.07 45.49 -27.06
C PRO A 597 7.48 46.97 -27.01
N ASN A 598 8.20 47.37 -25.96
CA ASN A 598 8.58 48.77 -25.72
C ASN A 598 9.41 49.40 -26.86
N TYR A 599 10.06 48.60 -27.71
CA TYR A 599 10.82 49.07 -28.88
C TYR A 599 10.67 48.12 -30.08
N GLY A 600 10.42 48.68 -31.27
CA GLY A 600 10.39 47.97 -32.55
C GLY A 600 9.01 47.47 -32.98
N THR A 601 8.96 46.80 -34.14
CA THR A 601 7.75 46.15 -34.65
C THR A 601 7.75 44.70 -34.20
N GLY A 602 6.83 44.34 -33.30
CA GLY A 602 6.82 43.03 -32.67
C GLY A 602 5.62 42.81 -31.76
N THR A 603 5.58 41.64 -31.11
CA THR A 603 4.56 41.28 -30.11
C THR A 603 5.26 40.80 -28.84
N GLU A 604 4.80 41.26 -27.69
CA GLU A 604 5.14 40.70 -26.38
C GLU A 604 3.91 40.04 -25.77
N MET A 605 4.07 38.86 -25.20
CA MET A 605 3.02 38.13 -24.51
C MET A 605 3.45 37.89 -23.07
N LEU A 606 2.64 38.41 -22.15
CA LEU A 606 2.81 38.31 -20.71
C LEU A 606 1.88 37.22 -20.17
N GLU A 607 2.42 36.26 -19.42
CA GLU A 607 1.68 35.25 -18.68
C GLU A 607 1.99 35.40 -17.20
N ILE A 608 0.94 35.44 -16.38
CA ILE A 608 1.06 35.42 -14.92
C ILE A 608 0.26 34.23 -14.41
N SER A 609 0.82 33.47 -13.49
CA SER A 609 0.08 32.46 -12.74
C SER A 609 0.58 32.36 -11.31
N GLY A 610 -0.26 31.86 -10.40
CA GLY A 610 0.13 31.74 -9.01
C GLY A 610 -0.92 31.11 -8.12
N SER A 611 -0.60 31.00 -6.84
CA SER A 611 -1.50 30.46 -5.82
C SER A 611 -1.27 31.10 -4.46
N LEU A 612 -2.32 31.10 -3.63
CA LEU A 612 -2.29 31.49 -2.23
C LEU A 612 -2.42 30.24 -1.33
N SER A 613 -1.75 30.24 -0.18
CA SER A 613 -1.89 29.13 0.79
C SER A 613 -3.23 29.12 1.51
N ALA A 614 -3.93 30.26 1.57
CA ALA A 614 -5.25 30.43 2.15
C ALA A 614 -5.87 31.76 1.69
N ILE A 615 -7.17 31.97 1.94
CA ILE A 615 -7.83 33.27 1.74
C ILE A 615 -7.29 34.26 2.80
N PRO A 616 -6.61 35.35 2.41
CA PRO A 616 -6.08 36.30 3.38
C PRO A 616 -7.22 37.06 4.07
N LYS A 617 -7.05 37.34 5.37
CA LYS A 617 -8.02 38.08 6.20
C LYS A 617 -7.34 39.31 6.82
N PRO A 618 -8.03 40.46 6.94
CA PRO A 618 -7.43 41.74 7.40
C PRO A 618 -6.79 41.72 8.80
N ASP A 619 -7.05 40.68 9.60
CA ASP A 619 -6.71 40.56 11.02
C ASP A 619 -5.89 39.29 11.36
N LYS A 620 -5.39 38.56 10.34
CA LYS A 620 -4.70 37.27 10.52
C LYS A 620 -3.25 37.26 10.01
N LYS A 621 -2.55 36.18 10.39
CA LYS A 621 -1.20 35.80 9.94
C LYS A 621 -1.06 35.92 8.41
N PRO A 622 0.16 36.20 7.90
CA PRO A 622 0.39 36.34 6.47
C PRO A 622 0.09 35.02 5.77
N VAL A 623 -0.42 35.11 4.54
CA VAL A 623 -0.57 33.94 3.66
C VAL A 623 0.63 33.87 2.72
N ASN A 624 0.99 32.67 2.31
CA ASN A 624 2.09 32.45 1.37
C ASN A 624 1.58 32.59 -0.06
N LEU A 625 2.25 33.43 -0.84
CA LEU A 625 2.01 33.62 -2.27
C LEU A 625 3.11 32.92 -3.07
N THR A 626 2.70 32.14 -4.07
CA THR A 626 3.56 31.65 -5.15
C THR A 626 3.15 32.34 -6.45
N LEU A 627 4.13 32.87 -7.19
CA LEU A 627 3.93 33.64 -8.41
C LEU A 627 4.94 33.20 -9.47
N THR A 628 4.43 32.90 -10.66
CA THR A 628 5.21 32.69 -11.88
C THR A 628 4.87 33.78 -12.86
N TYR A 629 5.90 34.47 -13.34
CA TYR A 629 5.79 35.44 -14.43
C TYR A 629 6.57 34.94 -15.63
N LYS A 630 5.97 35.05 -16.81
CA LYS A 630 6.63 34.74 -18.07
C LYS A 630 6.35 35.84 -19.08
N SER A 631 7.41 36.40 -19.66
CA SER A 631 7.32 37.25 -20.85
C SER A 631 7.96 36.52 -22.01
N THR A 632 7.31 36.54 -23.17
CA THR A 632 7.89 36.13 -24.46
C THR A 632 7.75 37.28 -25.44
N TRP A 633 8.81 37.62 -26.15
CA TRP A 633 8.79 38.70 -27.12
C TRP A 633 9.43 38.27 -28.43
N ASP A 634 8.87 38.77 -29.53
CA ASP A 634 9.48 38.76 -30.85
C ASP A 634 9.59 40.19 -31.34
N LYS A 635 10.76 40.57 -31.86
CA LYS A 635 11.06 41.90 -32.38
C LYS A 635 11.78 41.79 -33.70
N GLY A 636 11.37 42.57 -34.69
CA GLY A 636 12.10 42.72 -35.95
C GLY A 636 12.67 44.13 -36.09
N ASP A 637 13.85 44.23 -36.71
CA ASP A 637 14.23 45.40 -37.47
C ASP A 637 14.45 45.03 -38.95
N ALA A 638 14.97 45.96 -39.76
CA ALA A 638 15.14 45.75 -41.20
C ALA A 638 16.05 44.56 -41.56
N ASN A 639 16.92 44.11 -40.64
CA ASN A 639 17.95 43.12 -40.91
C ASN A 639 17.94 41.94 -39.93
N PHE A 640 17.27 42.04 -38.78
CA PHE A 640 17.27 41.02 -37.74
C PHE A 640 15.88 40.73 -37.17
N VAL A 641 15.67 39.47 -36.78
CA VAL A 641 14.59 39.04 -35.89
C VAL A 641 15.20 38.56 -34.59
N TYR A 642 14.71 39.14 -33.51
CA TYR A 642 15.05 38.84 -32.14
C TYR A 642 13.86 38.15 -31.50
N SER A 643 14.08 37.03 -30.83
CA SER A 643 13.07 36.40 -29.99
C SER A 643 13.64 36.09 -28.63
N GLY A 644 12.83 36.19 -27.58
CA GLY A 644 13.28 35.84 -26.25
C GLY A 644 12.16 35.49 -25.31
N SER A 645 12.54 34.86 -24.21
CA SER A 645 11.63 34.54 -23.13
C SER A 645 12.32 34.73 -21.79
N MET A 646 11.62 35.34 -20.84
CA MET A 646 12.05 35.44 -19.46
C MET A 646 10.97 34.83 -18.57
N THR A 647 11.34 33.85 -17.74
CA THR A 647 10.46 33.24 -16.75
C THR A 647 11.11 33.35 -15.38
N TYR A 648 10.37 33.81 -14.39
CA TYR A 648 10.81 33.72 -12.99
C TYR A 648 9.68 33.23 -12.09
N THR A 649 10.06 32.47 -11.07
CA THR A 649 9.15 31.91 -10.06
C THR A 649 9.58 32.37 -8.69
N ILE A 650 8.64 32.92 -7.92
CA ILE A 650 8.83 33.33 -6.53
C ILE A 650 7.85 32.52 -5.69
N THR A 651 8.32 31.88 -4.62
CA THR A 651 7.47 31.05 -3.76
C THR A 651 7.49 31.52 -2.31
N ASN A 652 6.41 31.24 -1.58
CA ASN A 652 6.30 31.48 -0.14
C ASN A 652 6.49 32.94 0.31
N ILE A 653 6.06 33.91 -0.49
CA ILE A 653 6.07 35.31 -0.07
C ILE A 653 4.97 35.51 0.98
N PRO A 654 5.29 35.89 2.24
CA PRO A 654 4.27 36.24 3.21
C PRO A 654 3.65 37.58 2.83
N VAL A 655 2.35 37.57 2.52
CA VAL A 655 1.58 38.76 2.14
C VAL A 655 0.43 39.02 3.13
N TYR A 656 0.16 40.30 3.37
CA TYR A 656 -1.01 40.77 4.11
C TYR A 656 -1.91 41.64 3.23
N ILE A 657 -3.20 41.69 3.57
CA ILE A 657 -4.13 42.65 2.98
C ILE A 657 -3.98 43.99 3.71
N VAL A 658 -3.67 45.04 2.96
CA VAL A 658 -3.68 46.42 3.44
C VAL A 658 -4.83 47.15 2.76
N ALA A 659 -5.73 47.75 3.56
CA ALA A 659 -6.76 48.64 3.06
C ALA A 659 -6.12 49.97 2.63
N MET A 660 -6.37 50.43 1.39
CA MET A 660 -5.99 51.80 1.02
C MET A 660 -7.06 52.77 1.55
N THR A 661 -6.64 53.86 2.19
CA THR A 661 -7.51 54.85 2.83
C THR A 661 -8.11 55.90 1.87
N ASN A 662 -8.01 55.70 0.55
CA ASN A 662 -8.69 56.55 -0.43
C ASN A 662 -10.08 55.98 -0.77
N GLN A 663 -11.04 56.88 -1.04
CA GLN A 663 -12.50 56.69 -1.09
C GLN A 663 -13.04 55.64 -2.10
N GLU A 664 -12.21 54.80 -2.70
CA GLU A 664 -12.58 53.87 -3.79
C GLU A 664 -12.50 52.37 -3.43
N GLY A 665 -12.29 52.00 -2.16
CA GLY A 665 -12.45 50.59 -1.72
C GLY A 665 -11.39 49.62 -2.28
N HIS A 666 -10.15 50.10 -2.46
CA HIS A 666 -9.04 49.32 -3.01
C HIS A 666 -8.30 48.51 -1.93
N TRP A 667 -7.93 47.27 -2.26
CA TRP A 667 -7.12 46.40 -1.41
C TRP A 667 -5.76 46.14 -2.06
N ARG A 668 -4.69 46.16 -1.27
CA ARG A 668 -3.33 45.85 -1.73
C ARG A 668 -2.80 44.64 -0.97
N LEU A 669 -2.10 43.75 -1.66
CA LEU A 669 -1.24 42.76 -1.00
C LEU A 669 0.15 43.36 -0.86
N ASP A 670 0.60 43.55 0.37
CA ASP A 670 1.96 44.01 0.66
C ASP A 670 2.82 42.88 1.26
N PRO A 671 4.06 42.69 0.76
CA PRO A 671 5.00 41.74 1.34
C PRO A 671 5.47 42.20 2.73
N TRP A 672 5.71 41.26 3.64
CA TRP A 672 6.16 41.52 5.01
C TRP A 672 7.61 41.07 5.29
N PRO A 673 8.40 41.84 6.06
CA PRO A 673 8.10 43.13 6.67
C PRO A 673 8.25 44.33 5.69
N PRO A 674 7.52 45.44 5.91
CA PRO A 674 7.43 46.56 4.97
C PRO A 674 8.75 47.34 4.77
N GLU A 675 9.69 47.28 5.72
CA GLU A 675 10.97 48.01 5.65
C GLU A 675 12.01 47.52 4.61
N ASN A 676 11.72 46.52 3.75
CA ASN A 676 12.72 45.97 2.81
C ASN A 676 12.17 45.52 1.43
N LYS A 677 11.21 46.25 0.84
CA LYS A 677 10.48 45.84 -0.39
C LYS A 677 11.35 45.30 -1.55
N GLY A 678 12.55 45.86 -1.79
CA GLY A 678 13.46 45.37 -2.84
C GLY A 678 14.41 44.23 -2.44
N LYS A 679 14.86 44.16 -1.18
CA LYS A 679 15.76 43.08 -0.69
C LYS A 679 14.98 41.83 -0.28
N ALA A 680 13.72 41.97 0.09
CA ALA A 680 12.89 40.89 0.62
C ALA A 680 12.41 39.90 -0.46
N LEU A 681 12.33 40.29 -1.74
CA LEU A 681 11.86 39.39 -2.81
C LEU A 681 12.95 38.44 -3.31
N GLN A 682 14.23 38.83 -3.23
CA GLN A 682 15.35 37.99 -3.69
C GLN A 682 15.42 36.65 -2.94
N LYS A 683 15.16 36.64 -1.63
CA LYS A 683 15.16 35.40 -0.81
C LYS A 683 14.02 34.43 -1.15
N TYR A 684 13.03 34.87 -1.92
CA TYR A 684 11.87 34.06 -2.32
C TYR A 684 11.93 33.61 -3.79
N LEU A 685 12.90 34.12 -4.57
CA LEU A 685 13.11 33.74 -5.96
C LEU A 685 13.66 32.30 -6.01
N THR A 686 12.88 31.37 -6.56
CA THR A 686 13.28 29.95 -6.62
C THR A 686 13.80 29.54 -7.98
N SER A 687 13.50 30.30 -9.04
CA SER A 687 14.05 30.04 -10.36
C SER A 687 13.99 31.28 -11.25
N LEU A 688 15.02 31.50 -12.06
CA LEU A 688 15.07 32.45 -13.16
C LEU A 688 15.60 31.77 -14.43
N THR A 689 14.86 31.87 -15.52
CA THR A 689 15.28 31.39 -16.84
C THR A 689 15.12 32.50 -17.86
N PHE A 690 16.20 32.82 -18.57
CA PHE A 690 16.23 33.77 -19.68
C PHE A 690 16.72 33.08 -20.95
N LYS A 691 16.00 33.29 -22.05
CA LYS A 691 16.37 32.80 -23.38
C LYS A 691 16.33 33.96 -24.35
N TYR A 692 17.32 34.03 -25.23
CA TYR A 692 17.40 35.04 -26.29
C TYR A 692 17.95 34.39 -27.56
N ASN A 693 17.34 34.72 -28.68
CA ASN A 693 17.75 34.31 -30.01
C ASN A 693 17.77 35.53 -30.92
N GLU A 694 18.82 35.62 -31.73
CA GLU A 694 19.00 36.65 -32.74
C GLU A 694 19.30 35.98 -34.07
N LYS A 695 18.47 36.29 -35.07
CA LYS A 695 18.57 35.73 -36.41
C LYS A 695 18.62 36.84 -37.45
N TYR A 696 19.67 36.83 -38.27
CA TYR A 696 19.75 37.76 -39.40
C TYR A 696 18.77 37.36 -40.49
N ILE A 697 17.93 38.30 -40.92
CA ILE A 697 16.94 38.13 -42.00
C ILE A 697 17.20 39.06 -43.20
N GLY A 698 18.23 39.89 -43.14
CA GLY A 698 18.64 40.76 -44.25
C GLY A 698 19.25 39.98 -45.44
N ASN A 699 19.61 40.69 -46.51
CA ASN A 699 20.18 40.05 -47.70
C ASN A 699 21.52 39.35 -47.35
N PRO A 700 21.64 38.02 -47.56
CA PRO A 700 22.82 37.26 -47.16
C PRO A 700 24.10 37.71 -47.88
N ASN A 701 23.99 38.33 -49.06
CA ASN A 701 25.13 38.85 -49.82
C ASN A 701 25.69 40.16 -49.24
N THR A 702 24.96 40.80 -48.33
CA THR A 702 25.35 42.07 -47.67
C THR A 702 25.67 41.90 -46.18
N ARG A 703 25.61 40.67 -45.67
CA ARG A 703 25.86 40.36 -44.26
C ARG A 703 27.32 40.67 -43.89
N PRO A 704 27.60 41.56 -42.94
CA PRO A 704 28.95 41.77 -42.43
C PRO A 704 29.56 40.44 -41.97
N LYS A 705 30.79 40.11 -42.42
CA LYS A 705 31.43 38.78 -42.17
C LYS A 705 31.57 38.41 -40.69
N ASN A 706 31.45 39.38 -39.79
CA ASN A 706 31.55 39.27 -38.34
C ASN A 706 30.20 39.08 -37.63
N GLN A 707 29.05 39.14 -38.32
CA GLN A 707 27.75 38.90 -37.70
C GLN A 707 27.30 37.46 -37.93
N LYS A 708 27.12 36.68 -36.85
CA LYS A 708 26.55 35.32 -36.84
C LYS A 708 25.23 35.31 -36.08
N ASP A 709 24.37 34.33 -36.35
CA ASP A 709 23.16 34.12 -35.53
C ASP A 709 23.59 33.75 -34.12
N GLN A 710 22.89 34.27 -33.11
CA GLN A 710 23.26 34.08 -31.71
C GLN A 710 22.08 33.50 -30.93
N SER A 711 22.37 32.60 -30.01
CA SER A 711 21.39 32.06 -29.07
C SER A 711 22.03 31.92 -27.71
N TRP A 712 21.34 32.42 -26.68
CA TRP A 712 21.78 32.37 -25.30
C TRP A 712 20.66 31.82 -24.42
N THR A 713 21.03 30.95 -23.49
CA THR A 713 20.14 30.51 -22.41
C THR A 713 20.88 30.68 -21.09
N TYR A 714 20.25 31.37 -20.16
CA TYR A 714 20.71 31.50 -18.79
C TYR A 714 19.64 30.91 -17.87
N THR A 715 20.03 30.00 -16.99
CA THR A 715 19.16 29.39 -16.00
C THR A 715 19.87 29.44 -14.65
N ASP A 716 19.23 30.04 -13.66
CA ASP A 716 19.69 30.02 -12.28
C ASP A 716 18.58 29.46 -11.37
N THR A 717 18.93 28.39 -10.66
CA THR A 717 18.09 27.70 -9.67
C THR A 717 18.68 27.76 -8.27
N SER A 718 19.83 28.43 -8.11
CA SER A 718 20.68 28.37 -6.93
C SER A 718 20.59 29.61 -6.04
N CYS A 719 19.60 30.48 -6.23
CA CYS A 719 19.48 31.84 -5.69
C CYS A 719 19.55 31.95 -4.14
N VAL A 720 20.71 31.65 -3.58
CA VAL A 720 21.06 31.74 -2.16
C VAL A 720 22.38 32.51 -2.12
N ASP A 721 22.29 33.73 -1.60
CA ASP A 721 23.38 34.66 -1.26
C ASP A 721 24.18 35.30 -2.41
N TYR A 722 23.64 36.39 -2.97
CA TYR A 722 24.45 37.45 -3.56
C TYR A 722 24.46 38.69 -2.65
N ALA A 723 25.35 38.67 -1.66
CA ALA A 723 25.78 39.84 -0.90
C ALA A 723 27.28 39.76 -0.60
N GLY A 724 28.12 39.85 -1.65
CA GLY A 724 29.57 39.97 -1.53
C GLY A 724 30.10 41.05 -2.46
N THR A 725 30.91 41.98 -1.94
CA THR A 725 31.57 43.05 -2.70
C THR A 725 32.90 42.58 -3.26
N ASP A 726 33.11 42.69 -4.57
CA ASP A 726 34.44 42.82 -5.16
C ASP A 726 34.48 43.91 -6.25
N SER A 727 35.70 44.27 -6.67
CA SER A 727 36.06 45.44 -7.46
C SER A 727 35.68 45.39 -8.95
N THR A 728 34.67 44.60 -9.35
CA THR A 728 34.24 44.47 -10.76
C THR A 728 32.78 44.79 -11.06
N GLY A 729 32.02 45.30 -10.08
CA GLY A 729 30.71 45.93 -10.31
C GLY A 729 29.52 45.08 -9.89
N THR A 730 28.57 45.72 -9.20
CA THR A 730 27.45 45.07 -8.51
C THR A 730 26.29 44.77 -9.47
N TYR A 731 25.86 43.52 -9.57
CA TYR A 731 24.53 43.19 -10.09
C TYR A 731 23.49 43.46 -9.00
N ARG A 732 22.67 44.50 -9.17
CA ARG A 732 21.50 44.73 -8.32
C ARG A 732 20.25 44.42 -9.12
N PHE A 733 19.54 43.35 -8.75
CA PHE A 733 18.17 43.11 -9.19
C PHE A 733 17.25 43.85 -8.22
N GLY A 734 16.72 44.99 -8.66
CA GLY A 734 15.61 45.66 -7.97
C GLY A 734 14.31 45.23 -8.63
N THR A 735 13.50 44.45 -7.94
CA THR A 735 12.11 44.23 -8.32
C THR A 735 11.22 44.92 -7.30
N GLU A 736 10.43 45.91 -7.74
CA GLU A 736 9.22 46.28 -7.02
C GLU A 736 8.07 45.50 -7.62
N LEU A 737 7.60 44.49 -6.87
CA LEU A 737 6.32 43.84 -7.15
C LEU A 737 5.24 44.57 -6.33
N THR A 738 4.38 45.33 -7.02
CA THR A 738 3.13 45.81 -6.40
C THR A 738 1.98 44.99 -6.94
N ILE A 739 1.22 44.35 -6.04
CA ILE A 739 0.01 43.60 -6.37
C ILE A 739 -1.19 44.43 -5.89
N GLY A 740 -1.82 45.13 -6.82
CA GLY A 740 -3.09 45.84 -6.56
C GLY A 740 -4.28 44.92 -6.86
N LEU A 741 -5.15 44.72 -5.86
CA LEU A 741 -6.44 44.06 -6.05
C LEU A 741 -7.52 45.16 -6.15
N ARG A 742 -7.98 45.44 -7.36
CA ARG A 742 -9.14 46.32 -7.56
C ARG A 742 -10.42 45.50 -7.35
N SER A 743 -11.14 45.83 -6.28
CA SER A 743 -12.51 45.36 -6.08
C SER A 743 -13.44 46.14 -7.01
N PRO A 744 -14.42 45.51 -7.68
CA PRO A 744 -15.57 46.25 -8.20
C PRO A 744 -16.23 46.99 -7.03
N THR A 745 -16.73 48.20 -7.28
CA THR A 745 -17.27 49.18 -6.31
C THR A 745 -18.43 48.70 -5.39
N ASN A 746 -18.76 47.40 -5.37
CA ASN A 746 -19.93 46.83 -4.71
C ASN A 746 -19.62 45.83 -3.58
N TRP A 747 -18.39 45.74 -3.07
CA TRP A 747 -18.09 44.89 -1.90
C TRP A 747 -18.61 45.44 -0.56
N GLN A 748 -19.15 46.66 -0.51
CA GLN A 748 -19.58 47.30 0.74
C GLN A 748 -20.99 46.92 1.24
N THR A 749 -21.76 46.05 0.57
CA THR A 749 -23.16 45.79 0.99
C THR A 749 -23.53 44.32 1.22
N LYS A 750 -22.57 43.39 1.30
CA LYS A 750 -22.83 42.03 1.80
C LYS A 750 -21.88 41.65 2.92
N THR A 751 -21.94 42.43 4.00
CA THR A 751 -21.57 41.96 5.33
C THR A 751 -22.81 41.99 6.20
N ASP A 752 -23.67 40.99 6.01
CA ASP A 752 -24.57 40.50 7.05
C ASP A 752 -24.84 39.00 6.80
N ASN A 753 -24.31 38.18 7.70
CA ASN A 753 -24.60 36.75 7.95
C ASN A 753 -24.39 35.73 6.81
N LYS A 754 -23.13 35.27 6.64
CA LYS A 754 -22.68 33.87 6.82
C LYS A 754 -21.24 33.67 6.36
#